data_AF-A0A961WNW9-F1
#
_entry.id   AF-A0A961WNW9-F1
#
_cell.length_a   1.000
_cell.length_b   1.000
_cell.length_c   1.000
_cell.angle_alpha   90.00
_cell.angle_beta   90.00
_cell.angle_gamma   90.00
#
_symmetry.space_group_name_H-M   'P 1'
#
loop_
_entity.id
_entity.type
_entity.pdbx_description
1 polymer ?
#
loop_
_entity_poly.entity_id
_entity_poly.type
_entity_poly.pdbx_seq_one_letter_code
_entity_poly.pdbx_strand_id
1 'polypeptide(L)'
;GAAVSPRLRPARYLATQARSVFEHGTNHQAATLPAPPARHLSLLAPRCRTPLQGAREVAMEKAMAQDANAAPSESARSDLPRLNASIGLIPPAYSRSFIGLRPGVLQTHIDTMVTDGASFHGLDESATEFGRSALMSPVMARQVRTPRSPVLPDDSDFNLDTRRRTYVSKLDRHVLMQPGPDRDPAKTVVIRPCAAAMWRSGITDRFILDLNEASILPKDVSDAQEKGNSFQLHLTLRHAHCKGFNKLKTMKRLARSGFLHRKDKKFERAGLRAWLTLADTRIDAVRLNWKEPKEVDGEAEIAMCLDFPNLDMAALLDELSAPDPNLPARLHLKFLKPETAVRPFKPGGGSADIAPGRDENPDVLEPGVPVAITLPIGRKPLGRPTPEIRRRTFLFADPAFDRVLSGPGKSSQILRLNQGDAAMLALDRTEYDLNRTLYLAFGKLEQGSFKPLPVGLKANLAFRLKPKTGPGEGPRVIDLSLAGTKDLKEQTLPSAQVFAIPLSRLQAAAPDPAPKPGDSLSVEVTLTEKVGTKDVPRTLAVEVPIAEWVDDPRPAAVYSALGLSADGSDARTLLHAAAPAPDRVEFVDLLADLASGHIRKRAIFEWRTSDLKDAPGWHTYVLTKTDRSGGAQLPRTERDLVQPPGDET
;
A
#
# COMPACT_ATOMS: atom_id res chain seq x y z
N GLY A 1 -48.98 -13.68 38.93
CA GLY A 1 -48.36 -13.96 37.62
C GLY A 1 -46.86 -14.04 37.82
N ALA A 2 -46.24 -15.10 37.32
CA ALA A 2 -44.94 -15.62 37.75
C ALA A 2 -43.83 -14.56 37.94
N ALA A 3 -43.30 -14.50 39.16
CA ALA A 3 -42.05 -13.85 39.49
C ALA A 3 -40.93 -14.48 38.65
N VAL A 4 -40.41 -13.71 37.68
CA VAL A 4 -39.13 -14.00 37.04
C VAL A 4 -38.09 -13.88 38.15
N SER A 5 -37.76 -15.00 38.77
CA SER A 5 -36.52 -15.14 39.54
C SER A 5 -35.41 -14.52 38.70
N PRO A 6 -34.64 -13.53 39.20
CA PRO A 6 -33.50 -13.02 38.49
C PRO A 6 -32.47 -14.15 38.51
N ARG A 7 -32.59 -15.08 37.57
CA ARG A 7 -31.49 -15.97 37.17
C ARG A 7 -30.44 -15.05 36.57
N LEU A 8 -29.68 -14.40 37.46
CA LEU A 8 -28.50 -13.61 37.15
C LEU A 8 -27.62 -14.52 36.30
N ARG A 9 -27.52 -14.19 35.02
CA ARG A 9 -26.78 -15.00 34.06
C ARG A 9 -25.33 -15.08 34.56
N PRO A 10 -24.68 -16.27 34.50
CA PRO A 10 -23.29 -16.40 34.88
C PRO A 10 -22.45 -15.41 34.07
N ALA A 11 -21.59 -14.64 34.76
CA ALA A 11 -20.69 -13.73 34.06
C ALA A 11 -19.73 -14.57 33.24
N ARG A 12 -19.41 -14.07 32.04
CA ARG A 12 -18.48 -14.71 31.13
C ARG A 12 -17.29 -13.80 30.93
N TYR A 13 -16.10 -14.36 31.05
CA TYR A 13 -14.83 -13.67 30.90
C TYR A 13 -14.09 -14.30 29.73
N LEU A 14 -13.41 -13.50 28.93
CA LEU A 14 -12.44 -14.01 27.97
C LEU A 14 -11.09 -14.12 28.69
N ALA A 15 -10.54 -15.32 28.78
CA ALA A 15 -9.19 -15.54 29.26
C ALA A 15 -8.28 -15.94 28.09
N THR A 16 -7.13 -15.28 27.99
CA THR A 16 -6.11 -15.61 26.99
C THR A 16 -4.80 -15.90 27.70
N GLN A 17 -4.12 -16.97 27.28
CA GLN A 17 -2.79 -17.33 27.79
C GLN A 17 -1.86 -17.62 26.62
N ALA A 18 -0.60 -17.26 26.75
CA ALA A 18 0.48 -17.76 25.91
C ALA A 18 1.54 -18.40 26.80
N ARG A 19 1.97 -19.63 26.47
CA ARG A 19 3.11 -20.30 27.09
C ARG A 19 4.18 -20.50 26.02
N SER A 20 5.42 -20.16 26.34
CA SER A 20 6.57 -20.43 25.48
C SER A 20 7.37 -21.58 26.08
N VAL A 21 7.72 -22.55 25.24
CA VAL A 21 8.57 -23.67 25.63
C VAL A 21 10.00 -23.42 25.15
N PHE A 22 10.96 -23.58 26.06
CA PHE A 22 12.39 -23.55 25.74
C PHE A 22 12.92 -24.99 25.77
N GLU A 23 13.67 -25.36 24.73
CA GLU A 23 14.51 -26.55 24.78
C GLU A 23 15.80 -26.17 25.51
N HIS A 24 15.98 -26.67 26.73
CA HIS A 24 17.29 -26.66 27.36
C HIS A 24 18.10 -27.78 26.71
N GLY A 25 19.15 -27.42 25.97
CA GLY A 25 19.91 -28.34 25.13
C GLY A 25 20.40 -29.61 25.84
N THR A 26 20.76 -30.61 25.04
CA THR A 26 21.09 -31.99 25.45
C THR A 26 22.35 -32.18 26.30
N ASN A 27 23.00 -31.12 26.76
CA ASN A 27 24.21 -31.26 27.58
C ASN A 27 23.83 -31.51 29.04
N HIS A 28 23.91 -32.79 29.41
CA HIS A 28 23.67 -33.40 30.72
C HIS A 28 24.55 -32.90 31.89
N GLN A 29 25.16 -31.71 31.85
CA GLN A 29 25.98 -31.23 32.96
C GLN A 29 25.74 -29.74 33.22
N ALA A 30 25.26 -29.45 34.44
CA ALA A 30 25.10 -28.15 35.11
C ALA A 30 23.67 -27.59 35.21
N ALA A 31 22.80 -28.31 35.92
CA ALA A 31 22.01 -27.79 37.04
C ALA A 31 21.10 -28.92 37.56
N THR A 32 21.62 -29.74 38.47
CA THR A 32 20.82 -30.57 39.37
C THR A 32 20.04 -29.68 40.32
N LEU A 33 18.97 -29.06 39.82
CA LEU A 33 17.82 -28.72 40.64
C LEU A 33 16.77 -29.78 40.32
N PRO A 34 16.24 -30.53 41.29
CA PRO A 34 15.04 -31.33 41.08
C PRO A 34 13.87 -30.35 40.88
N ALA A 35 13.80 -29.75 39.70
CA ALA A 35 12.65 -28.97 39.29
C ALA A 35 11.49 -29.96 39.12
N PRO A 36 10.30 -29.68 39.68
CA PRO A 36 9.14 -30.53 39.47
C PRO A 36 8.91 -30.70 37.96
N PRO A 37 8.34 -31.85 37.52
CA PRO A 37 8.13 -32.15 36.11
C PRO A 37 7.58 -30.92 35.40
N ALA A 38 8.20 -30.57 34.28
CA ALA A 38 7.98 -29.34 33.53
C ALA A 38 6.49 -29.16 33.14
N ARG A 39 5.66 -28.67 34.08
CA ARG A 39 4.22 -28.43 33.88
C ARG A 39 3.97 -27.37 32.82
N HIS A 40 4.99 -26.58 32.47
CA HIS A 40 4.98 -25.67 31.32
C HIS A 40 4.97 -26.39 29.95
N LEU A 41 5.31 -27.68 29.89
CA LEU A 41 5.16 -28.56 28.72
C LEU A 41 3.76 -29.19 28.63
N SER A 42 2.92 -29.03 29.66
CA SER A 42 1.58 -29.60 29.70
C SER A 42 0.58 -28.72 28.95
N LEU A 43 -0.15 -29.31 27.99
CA LEU A 43 -1.28 -28.68 27.28
C LEU A 43 -2.50 -28.43 28.19
N LEU A 44 -2.38 -28.65 29.50
CA LEU A 44 -3.45 -28.40 30.45
C LEU A 44 -3.77 -26.89 30.50
N ALA A 45 -5.05 -26.60 30.23
CA ALA A 45 -5.62 -25.28 30.42
C ALA A 45 -5.31 -24.78 31.84
N PRO A 46 -4.97 -23.48 32.00
CA PRO A 46 -4.69 -22.93 33.32
C PRO A 46 -5.91 -23.09 34.22
N ARG A 47 -5.69 -23.26 35.53
CA ARG A 47 -6.79 -23.14 36.48
C ARG A 47 -7.20 -21.66 36.54
N CYS A 48 -8.31 -21.32 35.90
CA CYS A 48 -8.89 -19.98 35.97
C CYS A 48 -9.74 -19.84 37.24
N ARG A 49 -9.83 -18.60 37.72
CA ARG A 49 -10.70 -18.21 38.83
C ARG A 49 -11.57 -17.06 38.39
N THR A 50 -12.78 -16.99 38.92
CA THR A 50 -13.68 -15.85 38.75
C THR A 50 -13.85 -15.15 40.10
N PRO A 51 -14.07 -13.83 40.12
CA PRO A 51 -14.40 -13.11 41.35
C PRO A 51 -15.61 -13.72 42.07
N LEU A 52 -15.67 -13.52 43.39
CA LEU A 52 -16.88 -13.83 44.15
C LEU A 52 -18.04 -12.97 43.65
N GLN A 53 -19.24 -13.53 43.70
CA GLN A 53 -20.43 -12.87 43.22
C GLN A 53 -20.64 -11.51 43.89
N GLY A 54 -20.55 -11.43 45.22
CA GLY A 54 -20.72 -10.16 45.95
C GLY A 54 -19.65 -9.13 45.61
N ALA A 55 -18.39 -9.55 45.40
CA ALA A 55 -17.31 -8.64 45.00
C ALA A 55 -17.54 -8.09 43.58
N ARG A 56 -18.05 -8.92 42.66
CA ARG A 56 -18.43 -8.51 41.30
C ARG A 56 -19.61 -7.53 41.32
N GLU A 57 -20.62 -7.79 42.14
CA GLU A 57 -21.81 -6.93 42.27
C GLU A 57 -21.42 -5.55 42.80
N VAL A 58 -20.64 -5.49 43.87
CA VAL A 58 -20.12 -4.22 44.41
C VAL A 58 -19.28 -3.45 43.37
N ALA A 59 -18.47 -4.16 42.57
CA ALA A 59 -17.69 -3.53 41.50
C ALA A 59 -18.57 -2.99 40.36
N MET A 60 -19.60 -3.75 39.95
CA MET A 60 -20.56 -3.32 38.94
C MET A 60 -21.41 -2.13 39.44
N GLU A 61 -21.88 -2.17 40.68
CA GLU A 61 -22.61 -1.06 41.29
C GLU A 61 -21.76 0.21 41.37
N LYS A 62 -20.49 0.10 41.76
CA LYS A 62 -19.55 1.23 41.74
C LYS A 62 -19.35 1.80 40.34
N ALA A 63 -19.18 0.94 39.32
CA ALA A 63 -19.04 1.38 37.93
C ALA A 63 -20.31 2.06 37.40
N MET A 64 -21.49 1.51 37.72
CA MET A 64 -22.79 2.09 37.35
C MET A 64 -23.07 3.42 38.08
N ALA A 65 -22.65 3.55 39.34
CA ALA A 65 -22.76 4.78 40.11
C ALA A 65 -21.80 5.87 39.59
N GLN A 66 -20.62 5.51 39.08
CA GLN A 66 -19.71 6.45 38.42
C GLN A 66 -20.30 6.99 37.11
N ASP A 67 -20.94 6.14 36.30
CA ASP A 67 -21.66 6.56 35.09
C ASP A 67 -22.86 7.46 35.40
N ALA A 68 -23.59 7.19 36.49
CA ALA A 68 -24.75 7.99 36.89
C ALA A 68 -24.38 9.39 37.43
N ASN A 69 -23.18 9.52 38.02
CA ASN A 69 -22.68 10.79 38.55
C ASN A 69 -21.92 11.64 37.51
N ALA A 70 -21.65 11.11 36.31
CA ALA A 70 -21.17 11.91 35.19
C ALA A 70 -22.31 12.80 34.69
N ALA A 71 -22.23 14.10 34.97
CA ALA A 71 -23.27 15.07 34.60
C ALA A 71 -23.61 14.98 33.09
N PRO A 72 -24.90 15.05 32.72
CA PRO A 72 -25.29 14.98 31.31
C PRO A 72 -24.81 16.26 30.61
N SER A 73 -23.81 16.17 29.74
CA SER A 73 -23.48 17.28 28.84
C SER A 73 -24.61 17.44 27.82
N GLU A 74 -25.23 18.62 27.77
CA GLU A 74 -26.41 18.98 26.95
C GLU A 74 -26.25 18.79 25.42
N SER A 75 -25.06 18.41 24.94
CA SER A 75 -24.77 18.21 23.52
C SER A 75 -25.04 16.79 23.00
N ALA A 76 -25.42 15.83 23.84
CA ALA A 76 -25.68 14.45 23.40
C ALA A 76 -27.17 14.19 23.09
N ARG A 77 -27.69 14.80 22.02
CA ARG A 77 -28.89 14.31 21.33
C ARG A 77 -28.50 13.11 20.45
N SER A 78 -29.02 11.93 20.83
CA SER A 78 -29.32 10.70 20.04
C SER A 78 -28.48 10.41 18.80
N ASP A 79 -27.70 9.32 18.72
CA ASP A 79 -28.26 7.98 18.39
C ASP A 79 -27.42 6.79 18.88
N LEU A 80 -26.41 6.99 19.73
CA LEU A 80 -25.71 5.85 20.34
C LEU A 80 -26.44 5.44 21.64
N PRO A 81 -26.88 4.19 21.78
CA PRO A 81 -27.47 3.74 23.04
C PRO A 81 -26.42 3.95 24.12
N ARG A 82 -26.77 4.70 25.18
CA ARG A 82 -25.97 4.85 26.39
C ARG A 82 -25.46 3.46 26.76
N LEU A 83 -24.16 3.23 26.54
CA LEU A 83 -23.50 1.98 26.84
C LEU A 83 -23.56 1.84 28.36
N ASN A 84 -24.63 1.20 28.86
CA ASN A 84 -24.71 0.72 30.23
C ASN A 84 -23.38 0.04 30.53
N ALA A 85 -22.61 0.53 31.50
CA ALA A 85 -21.35 -0.08 31.96
C ALA A 85 -21.45 -1.58 32.32
N SER A 86 -22.65 -2.17 32.31
CA SER A 86 -22.92 -3.59 32.47
C SER A 86 -22.99 -4.41 31.19
N ILE A 87 -22.94 -3.83 29.98
CA ILE A 87 -22.80 -4.62 28.75
C ILE A 87 -21.32 -4.94 28.57
N GLY A 88 -20.88 -6.03 29.21
CA GLY A 88 -19.65 -6.72 28.84
C GLY A 88 -19.76 -7.22 27.39
N LEU A 89 -19.45 -6.35 26.43
CA LEU A 89 -19.29 -6.71 25.03
C LEU A 89 -18.01 -7.52 24.91
N ILE A 90 -18.13 -8.84 24.96
CA ILE A 90 -17.16 -9.66 24.25
C ILE A 90 -17.38 -9.33 22.78
N PRO A 91 -16.39 -8.73 22.09
CA PRO A 91 -16.58 -8.35 20.71
C PRO A 91 -16.96 -9.60 19.91
N PRO A 92 -17.85 -9.48 18.90
CA PRO A 92 -18.27 -10.63 18.08
C PRO A 92 -17.08 -11.30 17.36
N ALA A 93 -15.95 -10.61 17.24
CA ALA A 93 -14.68 -11.14 16.80
C ALA A 93 -13.53 -10.62 17.69
N TYR A 94 -12.59 -11.51 18.03
CA TYR A 94 -11.33 -11.17 18.69
C TYR A 94 -10.19 -11.68 17.81
N SER A 95 -9.26 -10.79 17.45
CA SER A 95 -8.04 -11.15 16.72
C SER A 95 -6.82 -10.81 17.56
N ARG A 96 -5.78 -11.64 17.45
CA ARG A 96 -4.53 -11.47 18.18
C ARG A 96 -3.37 -11.47 17.20
N SER A 97 -2.70 -10.32 17.10
CA SER A 97 -1.49 -10.14 16.31
C SER A 97 -0.27 -10.20 17.22
N PHE A 98 0.81 -10.81 16.75
CA PHE A 98 2.06 -10.92 17.51
C PHE A 98 3.19 -10.26 16.74
N ILE A 99 4.02 -9.48 17.43
CA ILE A 99 5.20 -8.82 16.87
C ILE A 99 6.39 -9.23 17.76
N GLY A 100 7.54 -9.55 17.16
CA GLY A 100 8.78 -9.83 17.89
C GLY A 100 8.92 -11.24 18.49
N LEU A 101 8.15 -12.23 18.02
CA LEU A 101 8.31 -13.61 18.48
C LEU A 101 9.59 -14.24 17.93
N ARG A 102 10.38 -14.88 18.81
CA ARG A 102 11.66 -15.51 18.44
C ARG A 102 11.41 -16.75 17.56
N PRO A 103 12.07 -16.87 16.38
CA PRO A 103 11.94 -18.03 15.52
C PRO A 103 12.29 -19.34 16.23
N GLY A 104 11.47 -20.37 16.03
CA GLY A 104 11.74 -21.72 16.53
C GLY A 104 11.18 -22.04 17.92
N VAL A 105 10.58 -21.06 18.60
CA VAL A 105 9.85 -21.28 19.86
C VAL A 105 8.50 -21.95 19.55
N LEU A 106 8.21 -23.04 20.25
CA LEU A 106 6.87 -23.61 20.31
C LEU A 106 6.05 -22.80 21.31
N GLN A 107 5.00 -22.16 20.82
CA GLN A 107 4.05 -21.47 21.67
C GLN A 107 2.76 -22.24 21.73
N THR A 108 2.21 -22.36 22.94
CA THR A 108 0.85 -22.84 23.13
C THR A 108 0.01 -21.64 23.55
N HIS A 109 -0.94 -21.30 22.71
CA HIS A 109 -1.95 -20.29 23.01
C HIS A 109 -3.22 -20.99 23.47
N ILE A 110 -3.78 -20.50 24.56
CA ILE A 110 -5.04 -21.01 25.10
C ILE A 110 -5.97 -19.81 25.22
N ASP A 111 -6.99 -19.79 24.38
CA ASP A 111 -8.05 -18.81 24.45
C ASP A 111 -9.31 -19.54 24.91
N THR A 112 -9.93 -19.08 25.99
CA THR A 112 -11.11 -19.73 26.54
C THR A 112 -12.11 -18.71 27.05
N MET A 113 -13.37 -19.08 26.90
CA MET A 113 -14.45 -18.48 27.65
C MET A 113 -14.44 -19.09 29.06
N VAL A 114 -14.40 -18.23 30.06
CA VAL A 114 -14.42 -18.58 31.47
C VAL A 114 -15.77 -18.16 32.04
N THR A 115 -16.46 -19.08 32.70
CA THR A 115 -17.70 -18.78 33.42
C THR A 115 -17.54 -19.11 34.89
N ASP A 116 -18.44 -18.57 35.68
CA ASP A 116 -18.61 -18.96 37.08
C ASP A 116 -18.69 -20.49 37.20
N GLY A 117 -17.90 -21.06 38.11
CA GLY A 117 -17.94 -22.50 38.40
C GLY A 117 -19.12 -22.91 39.28
N ALA A 118 -19.26 -24.21 39.53
CA ALA A 118 -20.37 -24.77 40.31
C ALA A 118 -20.37 -24.37 41.80
N SER A 119 -19.23 -23.91 42.33
CA SER A 119 -19.13 -23.46 43.73
C SER A 119 -19.47 -21.97 43.86
N PHE A 120 -20.32 -21.65 44.83
CA PHE A 120 -20.65 -20.27 45.19
C PHE A 120 -19.69 -19.68 46.22
N HIS A 121 -18.91 -20.52 46.90
CA HIS A 121 -17.96 -20.12 47.94
C HIS A 121 -16.56 -19.86 47.34
N GLY A 122 -15.78 -19.04 48.05
CA GLY A 122 -14.36 -18.90 47.76
C GLY A 122 -13.65 -20.24 47.86
N LEU A 123 -12.57 -20.40 47.09
CA LEU A 123 -11.72 -21.59 47.20
C LEU A 123 -11.06 -21.68 48.58
N ASP A 124 -10.84 -20.54 49.21
CA ASP A 124 -10.35 -20.39 50.58
C ASP A 124 -11.27 -19.37 51.27
N GLU A 125 -11.93 -19.79 52.34
CA GLU A 125 -12.85 -18.93 53.12
C GLU A 125 -12.09 -17.81 53.84
N SER A 126 -10.81 -18.04 54.17
CA SER A 126 -9.97 -17.06 54.86
C SER A 126 -9.33 -16.02 53.92
N ALA A 127 -9.36 -16.28 52.60
CA ALA A 127 -8.71 -15.47 51.58
C ALA A 127 -9.61 -15.27 50.35
N THR A 128 -10.73 -14.57 50.58
CA THR A 128 -11.82 -14.34 49.62
C THR A 128 -11.38 -13.60 48.34
N GLU A 129 -10.27 -12.86 48.38
CA GLU A 129 -9.65 -12.18 47.25
C GLU A 129 -9.17 -13.14 46.14
N PHE A 130 -8.93 -14.41 46.48
CA PHE A 130 -8.56 -15.43 45.51
C PHE A 130 -9.73 -15.90 44.65
N GLY A 131 -10.96 -15.49 44.97
CA GLY A 131 -12.16 -15.80 44.20
C GLY A 131 -12.58 -17.26 44.29
N ARG A 132 -13.36 -17.69 43.30
CA ARG A 132 -13.91 -19.05 43.20
C ARG A 132 -13.43 -19.79 41.96
N SER A 133 -13.63 -21.11 41.97
CA SER A 133 -13.36 -21.96 40.80
C SER A 133 -14.15 -21.50 39.59
N ALA A 134 -13.54 -21.60 38.40
CA ALA A 134 -14.16 -21.25 37.14
C ALA A 134 -14.31 -22.44 36.21
N LEU A 135 -15.35 -22.44 35.39
CA LEU A 135 -15.52 -23.38 34.28
C LEU A 135 -14.98 -22.76 32.99
N MET A 136 -14.27 -23.56 32.20
CA MET A 136 -13.67 -23.14 30.93
C MET A 136 -14.35 -23.88 29.78
N SER A 137 -15.06 -23.17 28.91
CA SER A 137 -15.65 -23.76 27.70
C SER A 137 -16.19 -22.69 26.74
N PRO A 138 -15.90 -22.74 25.43
CA PRO A 138 -14.95 -23.66 24.77
C PRO A 138 -13.50 -23.27 25.05
N VAL A 139 -12.61 -24.26 25.16
CA VAL A 139 -11.16 -24.04 25.22
C VAL A 139 -10.58 -24.22 23.82
N MET A 140 -10.04 -23.14 23.26
CA MET A 140 -9.29 -23.18 22.01
C MET A 140 -7.80 -23.20 22.35
N ALA A 141 -7.20 -24.40 22.29
CA ALA A 141 -5.77 -24.58 22.41
C ALA A 141 -5.13 -24.63 21.01
N ARG A 142 -4.20 -23.71 20.73
CA ARG A 142 -3.48 -23.63 19.47
C ARG A 142 -2.00 -23.75 19.76
N GLN A 143 -1.37 -24.79 19.24
CA GLN A 143 0.08 -24.85 19.18
C GLN A 143 0.51 -24.08 17.94
N VAL A 144 1.10 -22.91 18.15
CA VAL A 144 1.61 -22.08 17.08
C VAL A 144 3.12 -22.23 17.09
N ARG A 145 3.65 -22.79 16.01
CA ARG A 145 5.07 -22.69 15.73
C ARG A 145 5.26 -21.32 15.09
N THR A 146 6.07 -20.47 15.73
CA THR A 146 6.54 -19.26 15.06
C THR A 146 7.16 -19.67 13.73
N PRO A 147 6.79 -19.05 12.59
CA PRO A 147 7.39 -19.39 11.31
C PRO A 147 8.90 -19.26 11.47
N ARG A 148 9.62 -20.38 11.32
CA ARG A 148 11.07 -20.40 11.36
C ARG A 148 11.55 -19.68 10.10
N SER A 149 11.78 -18.37 10.20
CA SER A 149 12.22 -17.55 9.07
C SER A 149 11.16 -17.52 7.93
N PRO A 150 11.20 -16.59 6.96
CA PRO A 150 10.81 -16.96 5.61
C PRO A 150 11.51 -18.29 5.29
N VAL A 151 10.76 -19.27 4.82
CA VAL A 151 11.24 -20.64 4.58
C VAL A 151 12.62 -20.58 3.93
N LEU A 152 13.63 -21.11 4.62
CA LEU A 152 14.95 -21.36 4.03
C LEU A 152 14.88 -22.69 3.26
N PRO A 153 15.79 -22.94 2.29
CA PRO A 153 15.73 -24.13 1.46
C PRO A 153 15.69 -25.41 2.30
N ASP A 154 15.00 -26.43 1.80
CA ASP A 154 15.26 -27.79 2.27
C ASP A 154 16.59 -28.23 1.68
N ASP A 155 17.57 -28.36 2.56
CA ASP A 155 18.91 -28.83 2.22
C ASP A 155 18.81 -30.36 2.10
N SER A 156 19.06 -30.91 0.90
CA SER A 156 19.06 -32.36 0.66
C SER A 156 20.09 -33.07 1.55
N ASP A 157 21.12 -32.34 1.96
CA ASP A 157 22.05 -32.73 3.00
C ASP A 157 21.62 -32.05 4.31
N PHE A 158 20.69 -32.67 5.04
CA PHE A 158 20.18 -32.16 6.33
C PHE A 158 21.32 -32.09 7.38
N ASN A 159 22.13 -31.05 7.31
CA ASN A 159 23.21 -30.77 8.22
C ASN A 159 22.84 -29.56 9.10
N LEU A 160 22.61 -29.85 10.37
CA LEU A 160 22.25 -28.88 11.40
C LEU A 160 23.27 -27.74 11.53
N ASP A 161 24.55 -27.99 11.24
CA ASP A 161 25.59 -26.96 11.28
C ASP A 161 25.54 -26.02 10.07
N THR A 162 25.04 -26.48 8.92
CA THR A 162 24.83 -25.63 7.73
C THR A 162 23.69 -24.64 7.97
N ARG A 163 22.61 -25.07 8.64
CA ARG A 163 21.50 -24.19 9.07
C ARG A 163 21.89 -23.23 10.20
N ARG A 164 23.00 -23.48 10.92
CA ARG A 164 23.57 -22.60 11.94
C ARG A 164 24.55 -21.57 11.39
N ARG A 165 24.94 -21.66 10.11
CA ARG A 165 25.84 -20.69 9.47
C ARG A 165 25.10 -19.44 9.00
N THR A 166 25.74 -18.29 9.16
CA THR A 166 25.31 -17.05 8.51
C THR A 166 25.55 -17.21 6.99
N TYR A 167 24.48 -17.19 6.19
CA TYR A 167 24.59 -17.34 4.74
C TYR A 167 25.25 -16.10 4.12
N VAL A 168 26.41 -16.30 3.52
CA VAL A 168 27.18 -15.31 2.77
C VAL A 168 26.84 -15.47 1.29
N SER A 169 26.34 -14.42 0.62
CA SER A 169 26.13 -14.43 -0.84
C SER A 169 27.40 -14.86 -1.58
N LYS A 170 27.29 -15.51 -2.75
CA LYS A 170 28.47 -15.83 -3.59
C LYS A 170 29.26 -14.57 -3.96
N LEU A 171 28.58 -13.43 -4.17
CA LEU A 171 29.22 -12.13 -4.39
C LEU A 171 30.04 -11.68 -3.16
N ASP A 172 29.53 -11.94 -1.95
CA ASP A 172 30.24 -11.62 -0.71
C ASP A 172 31.45 -12.53 -0.48
N ARG A 173 31.37 -13.79 -0.92
CA ARG A 173 32.52 -14.70 -0.87
C ARG A 173 33.65 -14.23 -1.79
N HIS A 174 33.33 -13.74 -2.99
CA HIS A 174 34.35 -13.22 -3.91
C HIS A 174 35.08 -11.99 -3.35
N VAL A 175 34.35 -11.07 -2.70
CA VAL A 175 34.96 -9.88 -2.06
C VAL A 175 35.79 -10.24 -0.84
N LEU A 176 35.36 -11.24 -0.05
CA LEU A 176 36.12 -11.73 1.11
C LEU A 176 37.35 -12.56 0.72
N MET A 177 37.40 -13.12 -0.49
CA MET A 177 38.50 -13.99 -0.95
C MET A 177 39.52 -13.32 -1.88
N GLN A 178 39.29 -12.07 -2.33
CA GLN A 178 40.29 -11.35 -3.13
C GLN A 178 41.35 -10.67 -2.23
N PRO A 179 42.66 -10.92 -2.45
CA PRO A 179 43.73 -10.20 -1.75
C PRO A 179 43.95 -8.81 -2.37
N GLY A 180 43.92 -7.73 -1.57
CA GLY A 180 44.29 -6.37 -2.02
C GLY A 180 43.76 -5.23 -1.12
N PRO A 181 44.25 -3.98 -1.32
CA PRO A 181 43.83 -2.79 -0.57
C PRO A 181 42.43 -2.27 -0.94
N ASP A 182 41.80 -2.78 -1.99
CA ASP A 182 40.41 -2.48 -2.41
C ASP A 182 39.33 -3.19 -1.57
N ARG A 183 39.69 -3.61 -0.34
CA ARG A 183 38.87 -4.27 0.69
C ARG A 183 37.81 -3.32 1.29
N ASP A 184 37.09 -2.56 0.48
CA ASP A 184 36.04 -1.71 1.01
C ASP A 184 34.67 -2.39 0.93
N PRO A 185 34.18 -3.04 2.02
CA PRO A 185 32.83 -3.60 2.05
C PRO A 185 31.75 -2.52 1.83
N ALA A 186 32.07 -1.22 1.94
CA ALA A 186 31.18 -0.11 1.56
C ALA A 186 30.94 0.00 0.06
N LYS A 187 31.82 -0.55 -0.78
CA LYS A 187 31.62 -0.59 -2.24
C LYS A 187 30.63 -1.67 -2.71
N THR A 188 30.20 -2.57 -1.82
CA THR A 188 29.24 -3.67 -2.12
C THR A 188 27.81 -3.40 -1.67
N VAL A 189 27.25 -2.26 -2.07
CA VAL A 189 25.80 -2.04 -1.92
C VAL A 189 25.12 -2.75 -3.08
N VAL A 190 24.77 -4.03 -2.88
CA VAL A 190 23.99 -4.78 -3.87
C VAL A 190 22.54 -4.34 -3.73
N ILE A 191 22.21 -3.28 -4.47
CA ILE A 191 20.84 -2.98 -4.80
C ILE A 191 20.28 -4.17 -5.58
N ARG A 192 19.18 -4.75 -5.11
CA ARG A 192 18.49 -5.83 -5.80
C ARG A 192 17.13 -5.36 -6.30
N PRO A 193 17.01 -5.07 -7.60
CA PRO A 193 15.71 -4.92 -8.21
C PRO A 193 15.13 -6.29 -8.53
N CYS A 194 14.01 -6.61 -7.90
CA CYS A 194 13.07 -7.59 -8.43
C CYS A 194 11.69 -6.93 -8.45
N ALA A 195 11.64 -5.74 -9.05
CA ALA A 195 10.44 -4.95 -9.12
C ALA A 195 9.91 -5.05 -10.54
N ALA A 196 8.96 -5.97 -10.70
CA ALA A 196 8.03 -5.93 -11.80
C ALA A 196 6.90 -4.98 -11.40
N ALA A 197 6.50 -4.08 -12.28
CA ALA A 197 5.23 -3.38 -12.14
C ALA A 197 4.37 -3.65 -13.37
N MET A 198 3.08 -3.86 -13.13
CA MET A 198 2.10 -3.86 -14.21
C MET A 198 1.70 -2.43 -14.50
N TRP A 199 1.59 -2.13 -15.79
CA TRP A 199 1.04 -0.88 -16.23
C TRP A 199 0.11 -1.09 -17.43
N ARG A 200 -0.98 -0.33 -17.43
CA ARG A 200 -2.12 -0.53 -18.31
C ARG A 200 -2.44 0.75 -19.09
N SER A 201 -2.46 0.64 -20.41
CA SER A 201 -2.83 1.74 -21.31
C SER A 201 -4.30 1.72 -21.75
N GLY A 202 -5.03 0.65 -21.43
CA GLY A 202 -6.39 0.41 -21.90
C GLY A 202 -6.87 -0.98 -21.53
N ILE A 203 -8.05 -1.40 -22.00
CA ILE A 203 -8.65 -2.67 -21.53
C ILE A 203 -7.77 -3.89 -21.85
N THR A 204 -7.06 -3.87 -22.98
CA THR A 204 -6.31 -5.03 -23.50
C THR A 204 -4.79 -4.93 -23.37
N ASP A 205 -4.24 -3.75 -23.14
CA ASP A 205 -2.80 -3.52 -23.19
C ASP A 205 -2.22 -3.57 -21.78
N ARG A 206 -1.42 -4.62 -21.52
CA ARG A 206 -0.76 -4.88 -20.23
C ARG A 206 0.73 -4.99 -20.45
N PHE A 207 1.47 -4.07 -19.85
CA PHE A 207 2.91 -4.09 -19.90
C PHE A 207 3.47 -4.43 -18.52
N ILE A 208 4.47 -5.30 -18.50
CA ILE A 208 5.24 -5.65 -17.32
C ILE A 208 6.58 -4.95 -17.48
N LEU A 209 6.89 -4.07 -16.54
CA LEU A 209 8.15 -3.36 -16.50
C LEU A 209 9.02 -3.94 -15.40
N ASP A 210 10.19 -4.44 -15.78
CA ASP A 210 11.19 -5.03 -14.89
C ASP A 210 12.44 -4.14 -14.85
N LEU A 211 12.96 -3.91 -13.65
CA LEU A 211 14.27 -3.26 -13.45
C LEU A 211 15.37 -4.31 -13.38
N ASN A 212 16.38 -4.19 -14.24
CA ASN A 212 17.46 -5.16 -14.36
C ASN A 212 18.48 -5.01 -13.22
N GLU A 213 18.85 -6.14 -12.61
CA GLU A 213 19.78 -6.27 -11.48
C GLU A 213 21.15 -5.64 -11.71
N ALA A 214 21.63 -5.59 -12.95
CA ALA A 214 22.98 -5.10 -13.26
C ALA A 214 23.16 -3.58 -13.18
N SER A 215 22.11 -2.79 -12.93
CA SER A 215 22.13 -1.36 -13.27
C SER A 215 22.50 -0.38 -12.15
N ILE A 216 22.70 -0.83 -10.90
CA ILE A 216 22.89 0.07 -9.74
C ILE A 216 24.01 -0.43 -8.83
N LEU A 217 25.18 -0.73 -9.39
CA LEU A 217 26.36 -1.02 -8.58
C LEU A 217 27.04 0.32 -8.19
N PRO A 218 27.39 0.55 -6.91
CA PRO A 218 28.08 1.77 -6.49
C PRO A 218 29.36 2.03 -7.26
N LYS A 219 30.09 0.96 -7.63
CA LYS A 219 31.27 1.06 -8.48
C LYS A 219 30.93 1.65 -9.84
N ASP A 220 29.85 1.22 -10.48
CA ASP A 220 29.46 1.75 -11.79
C ASP A 220 28.99 3.20 -11.70
N VAL A 221 28.34 3.59 -10.60
CA VAL A 221 27.99 4.98 -10.30
C VAL A 221 29.25 5.83 -10.10
N SER A 222 30.20 5.35 -9.30
CA SER A 222 31.48 6.02 -9.02
C SER A 222 32.33 6.13 -10.28
N ASP A 223 32.50 5.03 -11.02
CA ASP A 223 33.21 4.99 -12.30
C ASP A 223 32.57 5.94 -13.32
N ALA A 224 31.23 6.02 -13.37
CA ALA A 224 30.54 6.96 -14.23
C ALA A 224 30.85 8.41 -13.83
N GLN A 225 30.78 8.74 -12.54
CA GLN A 225 31.10 10.07 -12.03
C GLN A 225 32.57 10.46 -12.30
N GLU A 226 33.52 9.57 -12.00
CA GLU A 226 34.96 9.79 -12.24
C GLU A 226 35.27 10.01 -13.73
N LYS A 227 34.60 9.27 -14.61
CA LYS A 227 34.78 9.38 -16.08
C LYS A 227 33.95 10.51 -16.70
N GLY A 228 33.14 11.21 -15.91
CA GLY A 228 32.24 12.25 -16.41
C GLY A 228 31.02 11.72 -17.20
N ASN A 229 30.74 10.42 -17.12
CA ASN A 229 29.67 9.74 -17.85
C ASN A 229 28.33 9.81 -17.08
N SER A 230 27.22 9.69 -17.81
CA SER A 230 25.89 9.54 -17.20
C SER A 230 25.74 8.19 -16.50
N PHE A 231 25.08 8.19 -15.35
CA PHE A 231 24.64 6.96 -14.68
C PHE A 231 23.44 6.34 -15.45
N GLN A 232 23.45 5.02 -15.66
CA GLN A 232 22.47 4.34 -16.52
C GLN A 232 21.67 3.28 -15.76
N LEU A 233 20.34 3.33 -15.87
CA LEU A 233 19.43 2.29 -15.37
C LEU A 233 18.83 1.47 -16.50
N HIS A 234 19.08 0.16 -16.53
CA HIS A 234 18.50 -0.74 -17.53
C HIS A 234 17.16 -1.31 -17.09
N LEU A 235 16.17 -1.23 -17.98
CA LEU A 235 14.81 -1.70 -17.79
C LEU A 235 14.43 -2.66 -18.92
N THR A 236 13.57 -3.63 -18.62
CA THR A 236 12.95 -4.50 -19.62
C THR A 236 11.44 -4.29 -19.59
N LEU A 237 10.84 -4.04 -20.74
CA LEU A 237 9.39 -3.88 -20.88
C LEU A 237 8.82 -5.02 -21.72
N ARG A 238 7.96 -5.84 -21.11
CA ARG A 238 7.27 -6.96 -21.74
C ARG A 238 5.79 -6.66 -21.93
N HIS A 239 5.21 -7.13 -23.03
CA HIS A 239 3.79 -6.93 -23.32
C HIS A 239 3.06 -8.28 -23.35
N ALA A 240 2.35 -8.56 -22.26
CA ALA A 240 1.92 -9.90 -21.84
C ALA A 240 0.90 -10.61 -22.76
N HIS A 241 0.37 -9.95 -23.79
CA HIS A 241 -0.67 -10.52 -24.66
C HIS A 241 -0.58 -10.07 -26.12
N CYS A 242 0.50 -10.45 -26.80
CA CYS A 242 0.70 -10.20 -28.23
C CYS A 242 0.38 -11.41 -29.10
N LYS A 243 -0.91 -11.76 -29.31
CA LYS A 243 -1.21 -12.69 -30.42
C LYS A 243 -0.84 -12.02 -31.76
N GLY A 244 0.21 -12.53 -32.41
CA GLY A 244 0.79 -11.98 -33.63
C GLY A 244 1.64 -10.74 -33.36
N PHE A 245 2.89 -10.97 -32.95
CA PHE A 245 3.87 -9.92 -32.74
C PHE A 245 3.99 -9.00 -33.97
N ASN A 246 3.87 -7.70 -33.76
CA ASN A 246 4.07 -6.69 -34.79
C ASN A 246 4.70 -5.46 -34.15
N LYS A 247 5.96 -5.20 -34.49
CA LYS A 247 6.76 -4.11 -33.91
C LYS A 247 6.04 -2.75 -33.97
N LEU A 248 5.44 -2.41 -35.11
CA LEU A 248 4.71 -1.16 -35.29
C LEU A 248 3.46 -1.09 -34.42
N LYS A 249 2.74 -2.20 -34.26
CA LYS A 249 1.57 -2.29 -33.39
C LYS A 249 1.97 -2.13 -31.92
N THR A 250 3.07 -2.73 -31.48
CA THR A 250 3.62 -2.57 -30.12
C THR A 250 4.00 -1.12 -29.86
N MET A 251 4.75 -0.47 -30.76
CA MET A 251 5.11 0.95 -30.61
C MET A 251 3.88 1.87 -30.62
N LYS A 252 2.86 1.59 -31.44
CA LYS A 252 1.58 2.33 -31.40
C LYS A 252 0.88 2.21 -30.05
N ARG A 253 0.92 1.03 -29.42
CA ARG A 253 0.35 0.82 -28.08
C ARG A 253 1.13 1.59 -27.03
N LEU A 254 2.47 1.52 -27.04
CA LEU A 254 3.34 2.30 -26.14
C LEU A 254 3.23 3.82 -26.35
N ALA A 255 2.87 4.26 -27.54
CA ALA A 255 2.64 5.67 -27.80
C ALA A 255 1.33 6.14 -27.18
N ARG A 256 0.23 5.40 -27.38
CA ARG A 256 -1.12 5.70 -26.83
C ARG A 256 -1.18 5.82 -25.32
N SER A 257 -0.13 5.37 -24.68
CA SER A 257 -0.05 5.11 -23.28
C SER A 257 0.73 6.17 -22.50
N GLY A 258 1.35 7.08 -23.23
CA GLY A 258 2.28 8.06 -22.70
C GLY A 258 3.73 7.57 -22.67
N PHE A 259 4.01 6.26 -22.77
CA PHE A 259 5.33 5.69 -22.50
C PHE A 259 6.39 6.11 -23.55
N LEU A 260 6.16 5.81 -24.84
CA LEU A 260 7.08 6.11 -25.95
C LEU A 260 6.35 6.76 -27.13
N HIS A 261 6.12 8.07 -27.02
CA HIS A 261 5.59 8.88 -28.12
C HIS A 261 6.37 10.16 -28.37
N ARG A 262 6.26 10.68 -29.60
CA ARG A 262 6.82 11.97 -30.00
C ARG A 262 5.84 13.09 -29.67
N LYS A 263 6.25 14.04 -28.82
CA LYS A 263 5.45 15.23 -28.47
C LYS A 263 5.39 16.28 -29.60
N ASP A 264 6.48 16.45 -30.36
CA ASP A 264 6.56 17.41 -31.48
C ASP A 264 7.34 16.81 -32.67
N LYS A 265 7.12 17.34 -33.88
CA LYS A 265 7.95 17.05 -35.06
C LYS A 265 9.37 17.62 -34.92
N LYS A 266 9.53 18.72 -34.18
CA LYS A 266 10.81 19.44 -34.01
C LYS A 266 11.68 18.92 -32.86
N PHE A 267 11.08 18.37 -31.80
CA PHE A 267 11.80 17.87 -30.63
C PHE A 267 11.41 16.41 -30.34
N GLU A 268 12.41 15.51 -30.29
CA GLU A 268 12.23 14.11 -29.91
C GLU A 268 12.15 13.95 -28.38
N ARG A 269 11.18 14.63 -27.75
CA ARG A 269 10.88 14.42 -26.33
C ARG A 269 9.92 13.26 -26.15
N ALA A 270 10.26 12.35 -25.24
CA ALA A 270 9.38 11.27 -24.80
C ALA A 270 8.27 11.81 -23.88
N GLY A 271 7.10 11.17 -23.93
CA GLY A 271 5.99 11.40 -22.98
C GLY A 271 6.24 10.86 -21.57
N LEU A 272 7.49 10.63 -21.19
CA LEU A 272 7.89 10.03 -19.93
C LEU A 272 8.58 11.09 -19.06
N ARG A 273 8.34 11.02 -17.76
CA ARG A 273 9.23 11.54 -16.72
C ARG A 273 9.72 10.37 -15.88
N ALA A 274 10.99 10.36 -15.52
CA ALA A 274 11.57 9.31 -14.70
C ALA A 274 12.52 9.91 -13.67
N TRP A 275 12.45 9.45 -12.42
CA TRP A 275 13.35 9.91 -11.36
C TRP A 275 13.57 8.84 -10.30
N LEU A 276 14.76 8.85 -9.72
CA LEU A 276 15.16 8.01 -8.61
C LEU A 276 15.00 8.81 -7.31
N THR A 277 14.35 8.22 -6.30
CA THR A 277 14.35 8.74 -4.92
C THR A 277 15.09 7.78 -4.00
N LEU A 278 16.02 8.31 -3.23
CA LEU A 278 16.80 7.60 -2.22
C LEU A 278 16.77 8.44 -0.95
N ALA A 279 16.03 7.98 0.06
CA ALA A 279 15.69 8.82 1.20
C ALA A 279 15.08 10.16 0.71
N ASP A 280 15.70 11.29 1.07
CA ASP A 280 15.28 12.63 0.65
C ASP A 280 15.97 13.09 -0.65
N THR A 281 16.92 12.33 -1.17
CA THR A 281 17.64 12.65 -2.41
C THR A 281 16.82 12.25 -3.62
N ARG A 282 16.67 13.17 -4.58
CA ARG A 282 15.98 12.97 -5.86
C ARG A 282 16.90 13.27 -7.03
N ILE A 283 16.91 12.37 -8.02
CA ILE A 283 17.69 12.52 -9.25
C ILE A 283 16.79 12.22 -10.44
N ASP A 284 16.70 13.17 -11.37
CA ASP A 284 15.85 13.04 -12.55
C ASP A 284 16.63 12.46 -13.72
N ALA A 285 16.02 11.54 -14.45
CA ALA A 285 16.58 11.04 -15.71
C ALA A 285 16.40 12.10 -16.80
N VAL A 286 17.39 12.23 -17.67
CA VAL A 286 17.39 13.21 -18.78
C VAL A 286 17.10 12.56 -20.13
N ARG A 287 17.34 11.26 -20.27
CA ARG A 287 17.23 10.57 -21.55
C ARG A 287 16.77 9.13 -21.39
N LEU A 288 15.98 8.67 -22.35
CA LEU A 288 15.53 7.29 -22.49
C LEU A 288 16.09 6.74 -23.80
N ASN A 289 16.90 5.70 -23.72
CA ASN A 289 17.33 4.90 -24.87
C ASN A 289 16.55 3.59 -24.89
N TRP A 290 16.24 3.07 -26.07
CA TRP A 290 15.62 1.75 -26.22
C TRP A 290 16.19 1.00 -27.40
N LYS A 291 16.14 -0.33 -27.31
CA LYS A 291 16.45 -1.24 -28.41
C LYS A 291 15.18 -1.58 -29.19
N GLU A 292 15.37 -2.08 -30.39
CA GLU A 292 14.27 -2.58 -31.21
C GLU A 292 13.48 -3.68 -30.47
N PRO A 293 12.13 -3.64 -30.49
CA PRO A 293 11.30 -4.69 -29.89
C PRO A 293 11.60 -6.05 -30.51
N LYS A 294 11.71 -7.08 -29.67
CA LYS A 294 11.91 -8.48 -30.07
C LYS A 294 10.76 -9.34 -29.56
N GLU A 295 10.55 -10.48 -30.21
CA GLU A 295 9.63 -11.50 -29.72
C GLU A 295 10.43 -12.49 -28.87
N VAL A 296 10.00 -12.70 -27.63
CA VAL A 296 10.59 -13.65 -26.66
C VAL A 296 9.42 -14.37 -26.03
N ASP A 297 9.36 -15.71 -26.15
CA ASP A 297 8.27 -16.54 -25.62
C ASP A 297 6.85 -16.11 -26.04
N GLY A 298 6.71 -15.55 -27.25
CA GLY A 298 5.44 -15.03 -27.76
C GLY A 298 5.02 -13.67 -27.16
N GLU A 299 5.88 -13.04 -26.37
CA GLU A 299 5.72 -11.68 -25.86
C GLU A 299 6.59 -10.68 -26.63
N ALA A 300 6.13 -9.43 -26.73
CA ALA A 300 6.99 -8.35 -27.21
C ALA A 300 7.85 -7.84 -26.06
N GLU A 301 9.17 -7.97 -26.17
CA GLU A 301 10.15 -7.45 -25.21
C GLU A 301 10.90 -6.24 -25.78
N ILE A 302 11.09 -5.21 -24.95
CA ILE A 302 11.86 -4.01 -25.27
C ILE A 302 12.85 -3.73 -24.15
N ALA A 303 14.14 -3.77 -24.48
CA ALA A 303 15.20 -3.33 -23.57
C ALA A 303 15.35 -1.81 -23.62
N MET A 304 15.43 -1.19 -22.46
CA MET A 304 15.47 0.27 -22.28
C MET A 304 16.57 0.67 -21.30
N CYS A 305 17.00 1.93 -21.40
CA CYS A 305 18.03 2.52 -20.56
C CYS A 305 17.65 3.96 -20.21
N LEU A 306 17.55 4.28 -18.92
CA LEU A 306 17.38 5.64 -18.44
C LEU A 306 18.75 6.22 -18.10
N ASP A 307 19.09 7.36 -18.71
CA ASP A 307 20.32 8.07 -18.39
C ASP A 307 20.02 9.18 -17.38
N PHE A 308 20.78 9.18 -16.29
CA PHE A 308 20.78 10.23 -15.28
C PHE A 308 22.02 11.09 -15.51
N PRO A 309 21.85 12.43 -15.61
CA PRO A 309 22.94 13.32 -15.92
C PRO A 309 24.00 13.24 -14.82
N ASN A 310 25.24 13.51 -15.19
CA ASN A 310 26.37 13.63 -14.27
C ASN A 310 26.27 14.93 -13.44
N LEU A 311 25.26 14.98 -12.55
CA LEU A 311 25.20 15.98 -11.49
C LEU A 311 26.18 15.58 -10.39
N ASP A 312 26.38 16.46 -9.40
CA ASP A 312 27.09 16.08 -8.18
C ASP A 312 26.35 14.91 -7.50
N MET A 313 26.82 13.68 -7.80
CA MET A 313 26.26 12.45 -7.27
C MET A 313 26.77 12.19 -5.85
N ALA A 314 27.48 13.12 -5.20
CA ALA A 314 27.97 12.93 -3.83
C ALA A 314 26.83 12.59 -2.88
N ALA A 315 25.70 13.32 -2.94
CA ALA A 315 24.52 13.00 -2.12
C ALA A 315 23.94 11.61 -2.44
N LEU A 316 24.01 11.16 -3.70
CA LEU A 316 23.61 9.80 -4.07
C LEU A 316 24.58 8.76 -3.48
N LEU A 317 25.88 8.98 -3.66
CA LEU A 317 26.92 8.07 -3.20
C LEU A 317 26.94 8.00 -1.67
N ASP A 318 26.72 9.12 -0.98
CA ASP A 318 26.54 9.21 0.46
C ASP A 318 25.31 8.40 0.90
N GLU A 319 24.17 8.58 0.23
CA GLU A 319 22.98 7.80 0.54
C GLU A 319 23.11 6.32 0.19
N LEU A 320 23.80 5.97 -0.90
CA LEU A 320 24.07 4.58 -1.27
C LEU A 320 25.03 3.93 -0.26
N SER A 321 26.05 4.67 0.18
CA SER A 321 27.02 4.23 1.20
C SER A 321 26.45 4.25 2.62
N ALA A 322 25.35 4.97 2.87
CA ALA A 322 24.67 4.98 4.16
C ALA A 322 24.13 3.58 4.53
N PRO A 323 24.29 3.13 5.78
CA PRO A 323 24.14 1.73 6.15
C PRO A 323 22.70 1.24 6.43
N ASP A 324 21.68 2.09 6.27
CA ASP A 324 20.32 1.72 6.69
C ASP A 324 19.52 1.02 5.56
N PRO A 325 19.31 -0.31 5.63
CA PRO A 325 18.49 -1.03 4.66
C PRO A 325 17.01 -0.62 4.70
N ASN A 326 16.56 0.13 5.71
CA ASN A 326 15.19 0.61 5.83
C ASN A 326 14.96 1.93 5.06
N LEU A 327 16.02 2.61 4.60
CA LEU A 327 15.86 3.81 3.79
C LEU A 327 15.22 3.45 2.44
N PRO A 328 14.06 4.03 2.10
CA PRO A 328 13.35 3.68 0.88
C PRO A 328 14.12 4.15 -0.35
N ALA A 329 14.38 3.22 -1.26
CA ALA A 329 14.89 3.49 -2.60
C ALA A 329 13.80 3.15 -3.62
N ARG A 330 13.47 4.07 -4.53
CA ARG A 330 12.38 3.90 -5.50
C ARG A 330 12.69 4.58 -6.83
N LEU A 331 12.50 3.86 -7.93
CA LEU A 331 12.43 4.44 -9.27
C LEU A 331 10.96 4.80 -9.57
N HIS A 332 10.72 6.04 -9.93
CA HIS A 332 9.41 6.54 -10.32
C HIS A 332 9.39 6.84 -11.80
N LEU A 333 8.31 6.44 -12.47
CA LEU A 333 8.06 6.70 -13.88
C LEU A 333 6.67 7.28 -14.01
N LYS A 334 6.56 8.54 -14.42
CA LYS A 334 5.28 9.22 -14.65
C LYS A 334 5.04 9.37 -16.14
N PHE A 335 3.95 8.80 -16.63
CA PHE A 335 3.55 8.91 -18.04
C PHE A 335 2.68 10.14 -18.23
N LEU A 336 3.12 11.02 -19.12
CA LEU A 336 2.38 12.21 -19.50
C LEU A 336 1.24 11.79 -20.44
N LYS A 337 0.07 12.39 -20.24
CA LYS A 337 -1.11 12.09 -21.05
C LYS A 337 -0.78 12.41 -22.53
N PRO A 338 -1.01 11.46 -23.44
CA PRO A 338 -0.77 11.73 -24.86
C PRO A 338 -1.74 12.81 -25.35
N GLU A 339 -1.23 13.82 -26.05
CA GLU A 339 -2.08 14.73 -26.82
C GLU A 339 -2.82 13.94 -27.91
N THR A 340 -4.02 14.38 -28.30
CA THR A 340 -5.00 13.66 -29.14
C THR A 340 -4.51 13.19 -30.53
N ALA A 341 -3.28 13.50 -30.93
CA ALA A 341 -2.64 13.05 -32.17
C ALA A 341 -1.24 12.46 -31.93
N VAL A 342 -1.19 11.34 -31.21
CA VAL A 342 0.07 10.68 -30.85
C VAL A 342 0.74 10.02 -32.06
N ARG A 343 2.01 10.37 -32.31
CA ARG A 343 2.85 9.64 -33.27
C ARG A 343 3.77 8.68 -32.53
N PRO A 344 3.71 7.36 -32.79
CA PRO A 344 4.68 6.43 -32.24
C PRO A 344 6.07 6.72 -32.78
N PHE A 345 7.09 6.39 -32.00
CA PHE A 345 8.45 6.29 -32.53
C PHE A 345 8.53 5.19 -33.60
N LYS A 346 9.55 5.28 -34.45
CA LYS A 346 9.85 4.21 -35.41
C LYS A 346 10.15 2.92 -34.61
N PRO A 347 9.77 1.74 -35.13
CA PRO A 347 9.97 0.46 -34.44
C PRO A 347 11.42 0.02 -34.26
N GLY A 348 12.41 0.81 -34.67
CA GLY A 348 13.83 0.53 -34.40
C GLY A 348 14.26 0.98 -33.01
N GLY A 349 15.53 0.69 -32.67
CA GLY A 349 16.17 1.31 -31.52
C GLY A 349 16.27 2.83 -31.69
N GLY A 350 16.29 3.55 -30.58
CA GLY A 350 16.28 5.01 -30.58
C GLY A 350 16.63 5.61 -29.23
N SER A 351 16.67 6.93 -29.21
CA SER A 351 16.90 7.75 -28.03
C SER A 351 15.92 8.91 -28.04
N ALA A 352 15.48 9.33 -26.87
CA ALA A 352 14.63 10.50 -26.69
C ALA A 352 14.96 11.20 -25.38
N ASP A 353 14.94 12.53 -25.38
CA ASP A 353 15.05 13.29 -24.14
C ASP A 353 13.77 13.10 -23.32
N ILE A 354 13.94 12.92 -22.01
CA ILE A 354 12.86 12.80 -21.03
C ILE A 354 12.46 14.21 -20.61
N ALA A 355 11.18 14.44 -20.34
CA ALA A 355 10.77 15.72 -19.78
C ALA A 355 11.44 15.91 -18.40
N PRO A 356 12.11 17.05 -18.13
CA PRO A 356 12.80 17.25 -16.86
C PRO A 356 11.82 17.10 -15.69
N GLY A 357 12.34 16.55 -14.59
CA GLY A 357 11.49 16.03 -13.51
C GLY A 357 10.99 17.08 -12.51
N ARG A 358 11.64 18.26 -12.41
CA ARG A 358 10.96 19.42 -11.82
C ARG A 358 9.87 19.86 -12.80
N ASP A 359 8.65 20.03 -12.31
CA ASP A 359 7.54 20.59 -13.08
C ASP A 359 8.10 21.79 -13.88
N GLU A 360 8.23 21.67 -15.20
CA GLU A 360 8.83 22.72 -16.07
C GLU A 360 8.12 24.07 -15.90
N ASN A 361 6.91 24.00 -15.35
CA ASN A 361 6.18 25.12 -14.82
C ASN A 361 5.46 24.62 -13.55
N PRO A 362 6.06 24.73 -12.34
CA PRO A 362 5.39 24.30 -11.11
C PRO A 362 4.12 25.13 -10.87
N ASP A 363 3.98 26.23 -11.61
CA ASP A 363 2.80 27.06 -11.69
C ASP A 363 1.60 26.34 -12.32
N VAL A 364 1.74 25.38 -13.25
CA VAL A 364 0.57 24.85 -13.99
C VAL A 364 0.08 23.52 -13.40
N LEU A 365 -1.20 23.49 -12.99
CA LEU A 365 -1.89 22.26 -12.62
C LEU A 365 -1.97 21.30 -13.82
N GLU A 366 -1.24 20.17 -13.73
CA GLU A 366 -1.25 19.17 -14.79
C GLU A 366 -2.58 18.39 -14.80
N PRO A 367 -3.22 18.25 -15.98
CA PRO A 367 -4.44 17.47 -16.09
C PRO A 367 -4.16 15.96 -16.16
N GLY A 368 -5.02 15.19 -15.52
CA GLY A 368 -5.10 13.73 -15.55
C GLY A 368 -4.76 13.08 -14.21
N VAL A 369 -5.12 11.81 -14.08
CA VAL A 369 -4.52 10.94 -13.06
C VAL A 369 -3.08 10.70 -13.49
N PRO A 370 -2.06 11.08 -12.72
CA PRO A 370 -0.69 10.75 -13.06
C PRO A 370 -0.58 9.22 -13.05
N VAL A 371 -0.37 8.64 -14.24
CA VAL A 371 -0.06 7.22 -14.31
C VAL A 371 1.40 7.09 -13.93
N ALA A 372 1.64 6.78 -12.67
CA ALA A 372 2.96 6.56 -12.14
C ALA A 372 3.22 5.05 -12.03
N ILE A 373 4.42 4.58 -12.36
CA ILE A 373 5.00 3.33 -11.89
C ILE A 373 6.02 3.67 -10.81
N THR A 374 6.00 2.93 -9.69
CA THR A 374 7.00 3.05 -8.65
C THR A 374 7.61 1.67 -8.43
N LEU A 375 8.87 1.51 -8.86
CA LEU A 375 9.63 0.29 -8.65
C LEU A 375 10.48 0.48 -7.39
N PRO A 376 10.19 -0.23 -6.29
CA PRO A 376 11.06 -0.19 -5.13
C PRO A 376 12.34 -0.95 -5.41
N ILE A 377 13.42 -0.41 -4.88
CA ILE A 377 14.78 -0.86 -5.11
C ILE A 377 15.26 -1.43 -3.77
N GLY A 378 15.51 -2.74 -3.72
CA GLY A 378 15.93 -3.38 -2.47
C GLY A 378 17.36 -2.97 -2.12
N ARG A 379 17.61 -2.53 -0.88
CA ARG A 379 18.96 -2.23 -0.39
C ARG A 379 19.53 -3.38 0.44
N LYS A 380 20.83 -3.60 0.33
CA LYS A 380 21.56 -4.54 1.18
C LYS A 380 22.13 -3.82 2.41
N PRO A 381 21.99 -4.37 3.64
CA PRO A 381 22.65 -3.82 4.82
C PRO A 381 24.17 -3.93 4.72
N LEU A 382 24.87 -2.86 5.14
CA LEU A 382 26.33 -2.81 5.15
C LEU A 382 26.93 -3.77 6.19
N GLY A 383 28.06 -4.40 5.86
CA GLY A 383 28.84 -5.21 6.80
C GLY A 383 28.16 -6.51 7.27
N ARG A 384 27.01 -6.87 6.67
CA ARG A 384 26.31 -8.12 6.96
C ARG A 384 26.23 -8.98 5.70
N PRO A 385 26.72 -10.22 5.76
CA PRO A 385 26.47 -11.17 4.69
C PRO A 385 24.96 -11.35 4.52
N THR A 386 24.50 -11.29 3.27
CA THR A 386 23.09 -11.55 2.97
C THR A 386 22.98 -12.67 1.95
N PRO A 387 22.01 -13.59 2.10
CA PRO A 387 21.78 -14.61 1.10
C PRO A 387 21.40 -13.99 -0.25
N GLU A 388 21.89 -14.57 -1.33
CA GLU A 388 21.40 -14.27 -2.67
C GLU A 388 20.05 -14.94 -2.87
N ILE A 389 19.00 -14.12 -2.96
CA ILE A 389 17.62 -14.57 -3.06
C ILE A 389 17.05 -13.90 -4.31
N ARG A 390 16.76 -14.70 -5.34
CA ARG A 390 15.97 -14.25 -6.50
C ARG A 390 14.57 -13.97 -5.98
N ARG A 391 13.95 -12.85 -6.35
CA ARG A 391 12.56 -12.58 -5.98
C ARG A 391 11.67 -12.65 -7.21
N ARG A 392 10.47 -13.21 -7.05
CA ARG A 392 9.39 -13.15 -8.04
C ARG A 392 8.33 -12.15 -7.56
N THR A 393 7.65 -11.51 -8.50
CA THR A 393 6.51 -10.64 -8.20
C THR A 393 5.25 -11.24 -8.80
N PHE A 394 4.25 -11.49 -7.98
CA PHE A 394 2.89 -11.85 -8.38
C PHE A 394 2.05 -10.59 -8.51
N LEU A 395 1.46 -10.40 -9.68
CA LEU A 395 0.60 -9.26 -9.97
C LEU A 395 -0.82 -9.80 -10.15
N PHE A 396 -1.76 -9.34 -9.32
CA PHE A 396 -3.16 -9.73 -9.43
C PHE A 396 -4.12 -8.59 -9.11
N ALA A 397 -5.37 -8.77 -9.52
CA ALA A 397 -6.48 -7.87 -9.24
C ALA A 397 -7.73 -8.71 -8.90
N ASP A 398 -8.59 -8.18 -8.02
CA ASP A 398 -9.82 -8.86 -7.59
C ASP A 398 -11.05 -7.97 -7.86
N PRO A 399 -11.91 -8.34 -8.82
CA PRO A 399 -13.13 -7.58 -9.10
C PRO A 399 -14.08 -7.44 -7.91
N ALA A 400 -14.05 -8.34 -6.93
CA ALA A 400 -14.87 -8.17 -5.73
C ALA A 400 -14.28 -7.10 -4.80
N PHE A 401 -12.95 -7.02 -4.70
CA PHE A 401 -12.25 -5.93 -4.03
C PHE A 401 -12.58 -4.58 -4.70
N ASP A 402 -12.52 -4.53 -6.03
CA ASP A 402 -12.84 -3.33 -6.81
C ASP A 402 -14.23 -2.78 -6.49
N ARG A 403 -15.24 -3.66 -6.32
CA ARG A 403 -16.60 -3.26 -5.95
C ARG A 403 -16.70 -2.65 -4.55
N VAL A 404 -15.93 -3.18 -3.60
CA VAL A 404 -15.91 -2.68 -2.21
C VAL A 404 -15.14 -1.36 -2.13
N LEU A 405 -14.06 -1.24 -2.90
CA LEU A 405 -13.24 -0.04 -2.95
C LEU A 405 -13.94 1.12 -3.69
N SER A 406 -14.78 0.79 -4.66
CA SER A 406 -15.59 1.78 -5.38
C SER A 406 -16.59 2.44 -4.44
N GLY A 407 -16.74 3.75 -4.53
CA GLY A 407 -17.48 4.51 -3.53
C GLY A 407 -18.00 5.84 -4.04
N PRO A 408 -18.80 6.55 -3.23
CA PRO A 408 -19.31 7.86 -3.60
C PRO A 408 -18.17 8.88 -3.68
N GLY A 409 -18.19 9.71 -4.72
CA GLY A 409 -17.46 10.98 -4.75
C GLY A 409 -18.24 12.07 -4.02
N LYS A 410 -17.67 13.26 -3.92
CA LYS A 410 -18.34 14.45 -3.38
C LYS A 410 -18.50 15.49 -4.47
N SER A 411 -19.68 16.07 -4.64
CA SER A 411 -19.92 17.11 -5.63
C SER A 411 -20.49 18.39 -5.02
N SER A 412 -20.36 19.48 -5.76
CA SER A 412 -20.99 20.75 -5.44
C SER A 412 -22.49 20.66 -5.73
N GLN A 413 -23.22 21.70 -5.34
CA GLN A 413 -24.52 21.94 -5.94
C GLN A 413 -24.36 22.17 -7.46
N ILE A 414 -25.37 21.75 -8.22
CA ILE A 414 -25.42 21.99 -9.66
C ILE A 414 -25.80 23.46 -9.88
N LEU A 415 -24.95 24.18 -10.59
CA LEU A 415 -25.17 25.58 -10.92
C LEU A 415 -25.70 25.69 -12.35
N ARG A 416 -26.87 26.32 -12.55
CA ARG A 416 -27.41 26.60 -13.88
C ARG A 416 -26.83 27.89 -14.44
N LEU A 417 -26.09 27.82 -15.53
CA LEU A 417 -25.57 28.95 -16.30
C LEU A 417 -26.68 29.59 -17.14
N ASN A 418 -26.47 30.81 -17.65
CA ASN A 418 -27.54 31.57 -18.32
C ASN A 418 -28.06 30.93 -19.61
N GLN A 419 -27.27 30.04 -20.24
CA GLN A 419 -27.68 29.28 -21.42
C GLN A 419 -28.50 28.02 -21.08
N GLY A 420 -28.90 27.82 -19.81
CA GLY A 420 -29.59 26.62 -19.34
C GLY A 420 -28.63 25.45 -19.02
N ASP A 421 -27.34 25.63 -19.27
CA ASP A 421 -26.31 24.63 -19.02
C ASP A 421 -26.09 24.40 -17.52
N ALA A 422 -25.98 23.14 -17.12
CA ALA A 422 -25.67 22.75 -15.75
C ALA A 422 -24.14 22.62 -15.58
N ALA A 423 -23.56 23.27 -14.58
CA ALA A 423 -22.15 23.14 -14.22
C ALA A 423 -22.02 22.50 -12.83
N MET A 424 -20.96 21.72 -12.64
CA MET A 424 -20.69 21.01 -11.38
C MET A 424 -19.19 20.88 -11.15
N LEU A 425 -18.77 20.92 -9.89
CA LEU A 425 -17.45 20.55 -9.41
C LEU A 425 -17.58 19.23 -8.64
N ALA A 426 -16.67 18.28 -8.85
CA ALA A 426 -16.68 16.99 -8.17
C ALA A 426 -15.27 16.57 -7.72
N LEU A 427 -15.23 15.82 -6.62
CA LEU A 427 -14.06 15.25 -5.95
C LEU A 427 -14.19 13.72 -5.84
N ASP A 428 -13.07 12.99 -5.80
CA ASP A 428 -13.07 11.53 -5.82
C ASP A 428 -13.38 10.85 -4.48
N ARG A 429 -13.36 11.60 -3.37
CA ARG A 429 -13.66 11.11 -2.02
C ARG A 429 -14.53 12.10 -1.26
N THR A 430 -15.20 11.58 -0.24
CA THR A 430 -15.98 12.35 0.72
C THR A 430 -15.15 12.89 1.89
N GLU A 431 -13.94 12.36 2.09
CA GLU A 431 -12.99 12.74 3.14
C GLU A 431 -11.55 12.43 2.69
N TYR A 432 -10.57 13.11 3.28
CA TYR A 432 -9.15 12.94 2.95
C TYR A 432 -8.26 12.92 4.18
N ASP A 433 -7.14 12.19 4.12
CA ASP A 433 -6.01 12.38 5.02
C ASP A 433 -4.90 13.16 4.28
N LEU A 434 -4.01 13.83 5.02
CA LEU A 434 -3.01 14.74 4.46
C LEU A 434 -2.00 14.08 3.50
N ASN A 435 -1.88 12.74 3.55
CA ASN A 435 -0.98 11.99 2.67
C ASN A 435 -1.63 11.62 1.33
N ARG A 436 -2.93 11.93 1.14
CA ARG A 436 -3.65 11.58 -0.08
C ARG A 436 -3.51 12.64 -1.16
N THR A 437 -3.75 12.18 -2.38
CA THR A 437 -3.95 13.04 -3.55
C THR A 437 -5.46 13.25 -3.71
N LEU A 438 -5.87 14.51 -3.78
CA LEU A 438 -7.21 14.93 -4.12
C LEU A 438 -7.35 14.95 -5.63
N TYR A 439 -8.34 14.24 -6.16
CA TYR A 439 -8.69 14.32 -7.57
C TYR A 439 -9.97 15.11 -7.75
N LEU A 440 -9.94 16.10 -8.65
CA LEU A 440 -11.09 16.95 -8.92
C LEU A 440 -11.33 17.11 -10.41
N ALA A 441 -12.58 17.36 -10.79
CA ALA A 441 -12.95 17.82 -12.13
C ALA A 441 -14.14 18.77 -12.04
N PHE A 442 -14.22 19.71 -12.99
CA PHE A 442 -15.37 20.59 -13.15
C PHE A 442 -15.70 20.79 -14.62
N GLY A 443 -16.95 21.12 -14.91
CA GLY A 443 -17.38 21.43 -16.27
C GLY A 443 -18.89 21.45 -16.42
N LYS A 444 -19.34 21.54 -17.67
CA LYS A 444 -20.75 21.37 -18.03
C LYS A 444 -21.13 19.91 -17.88
N LEU A 445 -22.23 19.62 -17.19
CA LEU A 445 -22.76 18.28 -17.02
C LEU A 445 -23.73 17.96 -18.17
N GLU A 446 -23.37 16.95 -18.97
CA GLU A 446 -24.19 16.49 -20.09
C GLU A 446 -24.14 14.96 -20.17
N GLN A 447 -25.32 14.32 -20.11
CA GLN A 447 -25.48 12.86 -20.18
C GLN A 447 -24.55 12.07 -19.23
N GLY A 448 -24.34 12.58 -18.00
CA GLY A 448 -23.49 11.93 -17.01
C GLY A 448 -21.98 12.05 -17.28
N SER A 449 -21.57 13.01 -18.12
CA SER A 449 -20.17 13.30 -18.41
C SER A 449 -19.88 14.80 -18.28
N PHE A 450 -18.63 15.14 -17.97
CA PHE A 450 -18.17 16.52 -18.06
C PHE A 450 -17.85 16.88 -19.52
N LYS A 451 -18.43 17.98 -19.99
CA LYS A 451 -18.14 18.65 -21.25
C LYS A 451 -17.43 19.98 -20.99
N PRO A 452 -16.60 20.45 -21.94
CA PRO A 452 -16.00 21.77 -21.83
C PRO A 452 -17.08 22.84 -21.61
N LEU A 453 -16.77 23.82 -20.75
CA LEU A 453 -17.61 24.98 -20.55
C LEU A 453 -17.70 25.80 -21.85
N PRO A 454 -18.80 26.55 -22.06
CA PRO A 454 -18.94 27.46 -23.18
C PRO A 454 -17.76 28.42 -23.33
N VAL A 455 -17.42 28.74 -24.58
CA VAL A 455 -16.31 29.65 -24.92
C VAL A 455 -16.51 31.02 -24.26
N GLY A 456 -15.49 31.51 -23.55
CA GLY A 456 -15.51 32.83 -22.89
C GLY A 456 -15.72 32.79 -21.37
N LEU A 457 -16.07 31.64 -20.79
CA LEU A 457 -16.07 31.43 -19.33
C LEU A 457 -14.64 31.21 -18.83
N LYS A 458 -14.21 32.03 -17.88
CA LYS A 458 -12.96 31.80 -17.13
C LYS A 458 -13.25 31.05 -15.84
N ALA A 459 -12.41 30.08 -15.51
CA ALA A 459 -12.53 29.30 -14.29
C ALA A 459 -11.26 29.45 -13.45
N ASN A 460 -11.42 29.91 -12.21
CA ASN A 460 -10.34 30.09 -11.24
C ASN A 460 -10.57 29.13 -10.07
N LEU A 461 -9.51 28.44 -9.63
CA LEU A 461 -9.56 27.46 -8.54
C LEU A 461 -8.96 28.05 -7.27
N ALA A 462 -9.63 27.83 -6.15
CA ALA A 462 -9.15 28.20 -4.83
C ALA A 462 -9.30 27.03 -3.85
N PHE A 463 -8.35 26.93 -2.94
CA PHE A 463 -8.39 26.02 -1.79
C PHE A 463 -8.53 26.86 -0.53
N ARG A 464 -9.44 26.48 0.35
CA ARG A 464 -9.61 27.14 1.64
C ARG A 464 -9.68 26.14 2.77
N LEU A 465 -8.96 26.40 3.84
CA LEU A 465 -9.04 25.66 5.09
C LEU A 465 -10.07 26.32 6.00
N LYS A 466 -10.95 25.52 6.57
CA LYS A 466 -11.80 25.87 7.71
C LYS A 466 -11.27 25.07 8.90
N PRO A 467 -10.43 25.67 9.76
CA PRO A 467 -9.89 24.97 10.91
C PRO A 467 -11.01 24.52 11.85
N LYS A 468 -10.80 23.40 12.53
CA LYS A 468 -11.68 23.00 13.63
C LYS A 468 -11.65 24.07 14.72
N THR A 469 -12.72 24.83 14.87
CA THR A 469 -12.85 25.87 15.89
C THR A 469 -13.09 25.26 17.27
N GLY A 470 -12.48 25.86 18.29
CA GLY A 470 -12.81 25.59 19.68
C GLY A 470 -14.21 26.14 20.04
N PRO A 471 -14.81 25.70 21.15
CA PRO A 471 -16.07 26.25 21.62
C PRO A 471 -15.94 27.78 21.85
N GLY A 472 -16.68 28.57 21.08
CA GLY A 472 -16.73 30.03 21.18
C GLY A 472 -15.95 30.81 20.10
N GLU A 473 -15.17 30.13 19.25
CA GLU A 473 -14.48 30.77 18.13
C GLU A 473 -15.34 30.76 16.86
N GLY A 474 -15.46 31.92 16.21
CA GLY A 474 -16.15 32.04 14.92
C GLY A 474 -15.39 31.30 13.80
N PRO A 475 -16.09 30.84 12.74
CA PRO A 475 -15.45 30.10 11.65
C PRO A 475 -14.44 30.99 10.92
N ARG A 476 -13.15 30.74 11.14
CA ARG A 476 -12.06 31.34 10.36
C ARG A 476 -11.88 30.57 9.07
N VAL A 477 -11.73 31.28 7.96
CA VAL A 477 -11.42 30.70 6.65
C VAL A 477 -10.04 31.18 6.23
N ILE A 478 -9.17 30.25 5.90
CA ILE A 478 -7.77 30.50 5.53
C ILE A 478 -7.59 30.10 4.07
N ASP A 479 -7.06 31.00 3.24
CA ASP A 479 -6.72 30.66 1.86
C ASP A 479 -5.45 29.80 1.82
N LEU A 480 -5.50 28.71 1.06
CA LEU A 480 -4.36 27.81 0.85
C LEU A 480 -3.77 28.03 -0.54
N SER A 481 -2.44 27.95 -0.62
CA SER A 481 -1.67 27.98 -1.87
C SER A 481 -1.04 26.61 -2.13
N LEU A 482 -0.68 26.33 -3.39
CA LEU A 482 0.11 25.14 -3.72
C LEU A 482 1.59 25.47 -3.70
N ALA A 483 2.35 24.72 -2.89
CA ALA A 483 3.79 24.83 -2.80
C ALA A 483 4.44 24.79 -4.20
N GLY A 484 5.27 25.79 -4.48
CA GLY A 484 5.97 25.95 -5.76
C GLY A 484 5.13 26.53 -6.91
N THR A 485 3.87 26.90 -6.69
CA THR A 485 2.96 27.38 -7.74
C THR A 485 2.66 28.86 -7.52
N LYS A 486 2.75 29.72 -8.55
CA LYS A 486 2.14 31.06 -8.53
C LYS A 486 0.64 30.97 -8.31
N ASP A 487 0.05 32.02 -7.73
CA ASP A 487 -1.34 32.04 -7.26
C ASP A 487 -2.32 31.43 -8.28
N LEU A 488 -2.90 30.28 -7.93
CA LEU A 488 -3.84 29.54 -8.77
C LEU A 488 -5.08 30.37 -9.12
N LYS A 489 -5.38 31.39 -8.33
CA LYS A 489 -6.48 32.33 -8.58
C LYS A 489 -6.32 33.08 -9.91
N GLU A 490 -5.10 33.23 -10.39
CA GLU A 490 -4.80 33.93 -11.65
C GLU A 490 -4.81 33.00 -12.87
N GLN A 491 -4.89 31.69 -12.66
CA GLN A 491 -4.82 30.71 -13.74
C GLN A 491 -6.20 30.31 -14.23
N THR A 492 -6.43 30.52 -15.52
CA THR A 492 -7.61 30.00 -16.19
C THR A 492 -7.43 28.50 -16.43
N LEU A 493 -8.18 27.69 -15.69
CA LEU A 493 -8.11 26.24 -15.81
C LEU A 493 -9.02 25.70 -16.91
N PRO A 494 -8.58 24.68 -17.67
CA PRO A 494 -9.44 24.00 -18.62
C PRO A 494 -10.50 23.16 -17.89
N SER A 495 -11.76 23.33 -18.27
CA SER A 495 -12.87 22.48 -17.81
C SER A 495 -12.88 21.10 -18.49
N ALA A 496 -13.65 20.15 -17.95
CA ALA A 496 -13.77 18.76 -18.41
C ALA A 496 -12.44 18.01 -18.43
N GLN A 497 -11.59 18.32 -17.46
CA GLN A 497 -10.34 17.63 -17.20
C GLN A 497 -10.26 17.29 -15.72
N VAL A 498 -9.61 16.17 -15.43
CA VAL A 498 -9.29 15.77 -14.07
C VAL A 498 -8.01 16.48 -13.66
N PHE A 499 -7.91 16.95 -12.42
CA PHE A 499 -6.68 17.44 -11.82
C PHE A 499 -6.35 16.59 -10.58
N ALA A 500 -5.06 16.42 -10.32
CA ALA A 500 -4.55 15.62 -9.21
C ALA A 500 -3.65 16.49 -8.32
N ILE A 501 -4.02 16.63 -7.05
CA ILE A 501 -3.40 17.58 -6.13
C ILE A 501 -3.02 16.85 -4.84
N PRO A 502 -1.72 16.57 -4.63
CA PRO A 502 -1.25 16.05 -3.36
C PRO A 502 -1.56 17.05 -2.25
N LEU A 503 -2.29 16.63 -1.22
CA LEU A 503 -2.68 17.53 -0.13
C LEU A 503 -1.46 18.03 0.66
N SER A 504 -0.37 17.27 0.66
CA SER A 504 0.92 17.70 1.23
C SER A 504 1.52 18.93 0.55
N ARG A 505 1.07 19.31 -0.66
CA ARG A 505 1.49 20.54 -1.34
C ARG A 505 0.67 21.75 -0.91
N LEU A 506 -0.44 21.59 -0.19
CA LEU A 506 -1.25 22.72 0.25
C LEU A 506 -0.59 23.39 1.46
N GLN A 507 -0.35 24.70 1.35
CA GLN A 507 0.30 25.50 2.37
C GLN A 507 -0.51 26.76 2.65
N ALA A 508 -0.70 27.05 3.94
CA ALA A 508 -1.24 28.33 4.37
C ALA A 508 -0.11 29.39 4.36
N ALA A 509 -0.46 30.65 4.10
CA ALA A 509 0.51 31.73 4.21
C ALA A 509 0.86 31.96 5.69
N ALA A 510 2.14 32.07 6.03
CA ALA A 510 2.52 32.40 7.41
C ALA A 510 1.89 33.76 7.81
N PRO A 511 1.27 33.88 9.01
CA PRO A 511 1.36 33.00 10.18
C PRO A 511 0.20 31.98 10.32
N ASP A 512 -0.59 31.74 9.27
CA ASP A 512 -1.74 30.84 9.36
C ASP A 512 -1.34 29.37 9.62
N PRO A 513 -2.14 28.62 10.39
CA PRO A 513 -1.87 27.22 10.70
C PRO A 513 -1.94 26.34 9.44
N ALA A 514 -1.06 25.33 9.38
CA ALA A 514 -1.12 24.29 8.38
C ALA A 514 -2.38 23.40 8.57
N PRO A 515 -2.91 22.79 7.49
CA PRO A 515 -4.01 21.83 7.59
C PRO A 515 -3.70 20.69 8.56
N LYS A 516 -4.66 20.33 9.41
CA LYS A 516 -4.55 19.20 10.35
C LYS A 516 -5.82 18.35 10.40
N PRO A 517 -5.75 17.10 10.91
CA PRO A 517 -6.93 16.29 11.16
C PRO A 517 -8.01 17.01 11.99
N GLY A 518 -9.26 16.88 11.56
CA GLY A 518 -10.43 17.55 12.12
C GLY A 518 -10.80 18.87 11.43
N ASP A 519 -9.91 19.46 10.64
CA ASP A 519 -10.22 20.61 9.81
C ASP A 519 -11.09 20.22 8.60
N SER A 520 -11.63 21.22 7.90
CA SER A 520 -12.41 21.03 6.68
C SER A 520 -11.78 21.77 5.51
N LEU A 521 -11.61 21.08 4.38
CA LEU A 521 -11.07 21.62 3.14
C LEU A 521 -12.22 22.00 2.20
N SER A 522 -12.28 23.29 1.82
CA SER A 522 -13.16 23.80 0.77
C SER A 522 -12.39 23.94 -0.54
N VAL A 523 -12.89 23.28 -1.58
CA VAL A 523 -12.42 23.40 -2.96
C VAL A 523 -13.43 24.22 -3.73
N GLU A 524 -13.00 25.36 -4.27
CA GLU A 524 -13.88 26.32 -4.93
C GLU A 524 -13.43 26.59 -6.36
N VAL A 525 -14.37 26.54 -7.30
CA VAL A 525 -14.17 26.98 -8.69
C VAL A 525 -15.09 28.17 -8.95
N THR A 526 -14.50 29.34 -9.17
CA THR A 526 -15.24 30.55 -9.57
C THR A 526 -15.26 30.65 -11.08
N LEU A 527 -16.47 30.60 -11.64
CA LEU A 527 -16.77 30.79 -13.05
C LEU A 527 -17.14 32.26 -13.28
N THR A 528 -16.41 32.97 -14.15
CA THR A 528 -16.71 34.35 -14.50
C THR A 528 -17.40 34.40 -15.86
N GLU A 529 -18.68 34.80 -15.86
CA GLU A 529 -19.50 34.91 -17.07
C GLU A 529 -19.67 36.39 -17.46
N LYS A 530 -19.57 36.69 -18.77
CA LYS A 530 -19.91 38.01 -19.29
C LYS A 530 -21.41 38.10 -19.56
N VAL A 531 -22.11 38.92 -18.78
CA VAL A 531 -23.52 39.25 -19.01
C VAL A 531 -23.59 40.72 -19.45
N GLY A 532 -23.72 40.92 -20.77
CA GLY A 532 -23.55 42.25 -21.38
C GLY A 532 -22.11 42.73 -21.25
N THR A 533 -21.89 43.84 -20.53
CA THR A 533 -20.56 44.41 -20.26
C THR A 533 -20.00 44.07 -18.88
N LYS A 534 -20.77 43.37 -18.02
CA LYS A 534 -20.38 43.04 -16.65
C LYS A 534 -19.92 41.59 -16.51
N ASP A 535 -18.83 41.39 -15.79
CA ASP A 535 -18.36 40.08 -15.36
C ASP A 535 -19.11 39.67 -14.08
N VAL A 536 -19.86 38.57 -14.14
CA VAL A 536 -20.63 38.03 -13.02
C VAL A 536 -19.96 36.74 -12.53
N PRO A 537 -19.34 36.74 -11.33
CA PRO A 537 -18.73 35.53 -10.78
C PRO A 537 -19.80 34.61 -10.18
N ARG A 538 -19.65 33.31 -10.42
CA ARG A 538 -20.46 32.24 -9.83
C ARG A 538 -19.57 31.13 -9.30
N THR A 539 -19.73 30.73 -8.04
CA THR A 539 -18.82 29.79 -7.38
C THR A 539 -19.45 28.42 -7.21
N LEU A 540 -18.75 27.39 -7.65
CA LEU A 540 -18.98 25.99 -7.29
C LEU A 540 -18.08 25.66 -6.09
N ALA A 541 -18.64 25.14 -5.01
CA ALA A 541 -17.89 24.81 -3.80
C ALA A 541 -18.15 23.37 -3.38
N VAL A 542 -17.09 22.66 -3.00
CA VAL A 542 -17.15 21.34 -2.36
C VAL A 542 -16.37 21.38 -1.07
N GLU A 543 -17.01 20.95 0.01
CA GLU A 543 -16.40 20.88 1.33
C GLU A 543 -16.23 19.42 1.75
N VAL A 544 -15.02 19.08 2.22
CA VAL A 544 -14.63 17.74 2.65
C VAL A 544 -13.81 17.80 3.94
N PRO A 545 -14.08 16.96 4.95
CA PRO A 545 -13.28 16.89 6.16
C PRO A 545 -11.88 16.31 5.89
N ILE A 546 -10.91 16.79 6.67
CA ILE A 546 -9.58 16.21 6.80
C ILE A 546 -9.61 15.23 7.97
N ALA A 547 -9.56 13.94 7.68
CA ALA A 547 -9.51 12.88 8.68
C ALA A 547 -8.07 12.63 9.15
N GLU A 548 -7.92 12.01 10.33
CA GLU A 548 -6.63 11.50 10.79
C GLU A 548 -6.13 10.37 9.89
N TRP A 549 -7.05 9.50 9.48
CA TRP A 549 -6.79 8.43 8.54
C TRP A 549 -8.06 8.13 7.74
N VAL A 550 -7.92 7.92 6.43
CA VAL A 550 -9.02 7.46 5.57
C VAL A 550 -8.89 5.97 5.37
N ASP A 551 -9.85 5.22 5.90
CA ASP A 551 -9.90 3.77 5.74
C ASP A 551 -10.48 3.41 4.37
N ASP A 552 -9.65 2.80 3.52
CA ASP A 552 -10.15 2.22 2.27
C ASP A 552 -10.74 0.84 2.63
N PRO A 553 -12.05 0.61 2.41
CA PRO A 553 -12.73 -0.59 2.88
C PRO A 553 -12.08 -1.85 2.31
N ARG A 554 -11.71 -2.78 3.18
CA ARG A 554 -11.06 -4.04 2.79
C ARG A 554 -12.07 -5.18 2.83
N PRO A 555 -12.27 -5.93 1.74
CA PRO A 555 -13.06 -7.14 1.78
C PRO A 555 -12.43 -8.14 2.76
N ALA A 556 -13.26 -8.76 3.58
CA ALA A 556 -12.88 -9.89 4.42
C ALA A 556 -12.63 -11.14 3.55
N ALA A 557 -11.50 -11.15 2.85
CA ALA A 557 -11.03 -12.25 2.03
C ALA A 557 -9.56 -12.55 2.35
N VAL A 558 -9.20 -13.82 2.27
CA VAL A 558 -7.85 -14.32 2.47
C VAL A 558 -7.30 -14.75 1.12
N TYR A 559 -6.13 -14.24 0.76
CA TYR A 559 -5.45 -14.57 -0.50
C TYR A 559 -4.25 -15.45 -0.18
N SER A 560 -4.07 -16.51 -0.97
CA SER A 560 -2.87 -17.35 -0.90
C SER A 560 -2.31 -17.55 -2.30
N ALA A 561 -1.03 -17.24 -2.49
CA ALA A 561 -0.31 -17.67 -3.68
C ALA A 561 0.33 -19.03 -3.37
N LEU A 562 -0.01 -20.05 -4.16
CA LEU A 562 0.52 -21.40 -4.08
C LEU A 562 1.48 -21.61 -5.26
N GLY A 563 2.65 -22.18 -5.00
CA GLY A 563 3.45 -22.81 -6.03
C GLY A 563 3.04 -24.27 -6.15
N LEU A 564 3.05 -24.79 -7.38
CA LEU A 564 2.96 -26.22 -7.70
C LEU A 564 4.22 -26.68 -8.44
N SER A 565 4.72 -27.87 -8.10
CA SER A 565 5.87 -28.48 -8.78
C SER A 565 5.54 -28.82 -10.25
N ALA A 566 6.56 -29.09 -11.07
CA ALA A 566 6.40 -29.44 -12.49
C ALA A 566 5.37 -30.55 -12.76
N ASP A 567 5.38 -31.55 -11.87
CA ASP A 567 4.56 -32.75 -11.89
C ASP A 567 3.28 -32.63 -11.05
N GLY A 568 3.07 -31.47 -10.40
CA GLY A 568 1.94 -31.20 -9.53
C GLY A 568 1.89 -32.04 -8.24
N SER A 569 2.95 -32.81 -7.94
CA SER A 569 3.00 -33.71 -6.78
C SER A 569 3.25 -32.98 -5.46
N ASP A 570 3.85 -31.78 -5.52
CA ASP A 570 4.11 -30.91 -4.38
C ASP A 570 3.42 -29.55 -4.57
N ALA A 571 2.86 -29.03 -3.48
CA ALA A 571 2.13 -27.77 -3.44
C ALA A 571 2.52 -27.00 -2.18
N ARG A 572 2.91 -25.74 -2.35
CA ARG A 572 3.40 -24.91 -1.24
C ARG A 572 2.81 -23.51 -1.27
N THR A 573 2.34 -23.06 -0.11
CA THR A 573 1.95 -21.67 0.08
C THR A 573 3.19 -20.77 0.09
N LEU A 574 3.30 -19.92 -0.92
CA LEU A 574 4.40 -18.97 -1.09
C LEU A 574 4.11 -17.65 -0.38
N LEU A 575 2.86 -17.18 -0.48
CA LEU A 575 2.40 -15.96 0.17
C LEU A 575 0.98 -16.17 0.67
N HIS A 576 0.66 -15.54 1.80
CA HIS A 576 -0.64 -15.63 2.44
C HIS A 576 -0.95 -14.33 3.17
N ALA A 577 -2.10 -13.72 2.89
CA ALA A 577 -2.53 -12.52 3.59
C ALA A 577 -4.06 -12.47 3.73
N ALA A 578 -4.51 -12.12 4.93
CA ALA A 578 -5.91 -11.81 5.21
C ALA A 578 -6.15 -10.31 5.01
N ALA A 579 -7.15 -9.97 4.18
CA ALA A 579 -7.54 -8.60 3.84
C ALA A 579 -6.35 -7.67 3.52
N PRO A 580 -5.46 -8.06 2.57
CA PRO A 580 -4.33 -7.22 2.18
C PRO A 580 -4.82 -5.86 1.67
N ALA A 581 -4.08 -4.80 2.00
CA ALA A 581 -4.27 -3.52 1.31
C ALA A 581 -3.73 -3.64 -0.12
N PRO A 582 -4.34 -2.96 -1.10
CA PRO A 582 -3.77 -2.90 -2.45
C PRO A 582 -2.47 -2.10 -2.42
N ASP A 583 -1.48 -2.54 -3.19
CA ASP A 583 -0.26 -1.78 -3.39
C ASP A 583 -0.55 -0.51 -4.21
N ARG A 584 -1.52 -0.58 -5.12
CA ARG A 584 -1.90 0.53 -6.02
C ARG A 584 -3.41 0.54 -6.27
N VAL A 585 -3.95 1.73 -6.44
CA VAL A 585 -5.36 1.95 -6.83
C VAL A 585 -5.39 2.71 -8.14
N GLU A 586 -5.99 2.10 -9.17
CA GLU A 586 -6.24 2.73 -10.46
C GLU A 586 -7.70 3.17 -10.58
N PHE A 587 -7.94 4.18 -11.41
CA PHE A 587 -9.29 4.62 -11.78
C PHE A 587 -9.66 4.10 -13.17
N VAL A 588 -10.92 3.69 -13.35
CA VAL A 588 -11.37 3.14 -14.64
C VAL A 588 -11.61 4.26 -15.65
N ASP A 589 -12.43 5.24 -15.27
CA ASP A 589 -12.73 6.43 -16.05
C ASP A 589 -13.05 7.58 -15.11
N LEU A 590 -12.01 8.13 -14.47
CA LEU A 590 -12.21 9.08 -13.38
C LEU A 590 -13.03 10.31 -13.79
N LEU A 591 -12.91 10.77 -15.05
CA LEU A 591 -13.65 11.95 -15.50
C LEU A 591 -15.16 11.67 -15.55
N ALA A 592 -15.57 10.56 -16.15
CA ALA A 592 -16.98 10.16 -16.19
C ALA A 592 -17.49 9.79 -14.79
N ASP A 593 -16.65 9.10 -14.01
CA ASP A 593 -16.97 8.68 -12.65
C ASP A 593 -17.24 9.89 -11.74
N LEU A 594 -16.39 10.93 -11.81
CA LEU A 594 -16.59 12.20 -11.08
C LEU A 594 -17.89 12.91 -11.50
N ALA A 595 -18.24 12.88 -12.79
CA ALA A 595 -19.51 13.45 -13.28
C ALA A 595 -20.73 12.64 -12.80
N SER A 596 -20.59 11.33 -12.63
CA SER A 596 -21.64 10.44 -12.14
C SER A 596 -21.80 10.44 -10.62
N GLY A 597 -20.78 10.88 -9.88
CA GLY A 597 -20.73 10.82 -8.42
C GLY A 597 -20.38 9.44 -7.84
N HIS A 598 -20.11 8.43 -8.68
CA HIS A 598 -19.66 7.10 -8.23
C HIS A 598 -18.29 6.76 -8.82
N ILE A 599 -17.30 6.61 -7.95
CA ILE A 599 -15.89 6.47 -8.33
C ILE A 599 -15.52 4.99 -8.40
N ARG A 600 -15.30 4.49 -9.63
CA ARG A 600 -14.90 3.10 -9.86
C ARG A 600 -13.38 2.99 -9.73
N LYS A 601 -12.96 2.19 -8.77
CA LYS A 601 -11.55 1.97 -8.43
C LYS A 601 -11.16 0.52 -8.71
N ARG A 602 -9.87 0.31 -9.02
CA ARG A 602 -9.27 -1.01 -9.23
C ARG A 602 -8.10 -1.20 -8.30
N ALA A 603 -8.13 -2.26 -7.51
CA ALA A 603 -7.04 -2.67 -6.66
C ALA A 603 -6.02 -3.51 -7.45
N ILE A 604 -4.75 -3.14 -7.35
CA ILE A 604 -3.63 -3.93 -7.85
C ILE A 604 -2.77 -4.36 -6.67
N PHE A 605 -2.48 -5.66 -6.61
CA PHE A 605 -1.61 -6.27 -5.63
C PHE A 605 -0.30 -6.68 -6.30
N GLU A 606 0.81 -6.26 -5.72
CA GLU A 606 2.18 -6.53 -6.17
C GLU A 606 2.94 -7.33 -5.11
N TRP A 607 2.67 -8.63 -5.11
CA TRP A 607 3.11 -9.55 -4.09
C TRP A 607 4.48 -10.14 -4.40
N ARG A 608 5.49 -9.78 -3.61
CA ARG A 608 6.86 -10.23 -3.83
C ARG A 608 7.17 -11.46 -3.00
N THR A 609 7.62 -12.53 -3.64
CA THR A 609 8.11 -13.75 -2.99
C THR A 609 9.57 -14.00 -3.33
N SER A 610 10.23 -14.83 -2.55
CA SER A 610 11.59 -15.29 -2.79
C SER A 610 11.60 -16.67 -3.43
N ASP A 611 12.25 -16.80 -4.58
CA ASP A 611 12.73 -18.07 -5.10
C ASP A 611 13.97 -18.48 -4.33
N LEU A 612 13.86 -19.59 -3.64
CA LEU A 612 15.03 -20.30 -3.16
C LEU A 612 15.51 -21.15 -4.33
N LYS A 613 16.78 -20.99 -4.74
CA LYS A 613 17.40 -21.67 -5.90
C LYS A 613 17.25 -23.20 -5.87
N ASP A 614 16.90 -23.79 -4.73
CA ASP A 614 16.77 -25.23 -4.51
C ASP A 614 15.31 -25.70 -4.36
N ALA A 615 14.34 -24.81 -4.55
CA ALA A 615 12.93 -25.21 -4.54
C ALA A 615 12.63 -25.83 -5.92
N PRO A 616 12.21 -27.11 -5.98
CA PRO A 616 12.04 -27.85 -7.24
C PRO A 616 11.16 -27.03 -8.18
N GLY A 617 11.59 -26.89 -9.45
CA GLY A 617 11.00 -26.02 -10.47
C GLY A 617 9.50 -25.78 -10.28
N TRP A 618 9.15 -24.71 -9.58
CA TRP A 618 7.76 -24.32 -9.39
C TRP A 618 7.31 -23.70 -10.71
N HIS A 619 6.91 -24.55 -11.65
CA HIS A 619 6.52 -24.18 -13.00
C HIS A 619 5.05 -23.77 -13.07
N THR A 620 4.32 -23.77 -11.96
CA THR A 620 2.92 -23.39 -11.98
C THR A 620 2.55 -22.68 -10.70
N TYR A 621 1.78 -21.60 -10.81
CA TYR A 621 1.32 -20.80 -9.68
C TYR A 621 -0.20 -20.68 -9.68
N VAL A 622 -0.75 -20.69 -8.47
CA VAL A 622 -2.19 -20.56 -8.23
C VAL A 622 -2.42 -19.49 -7.20
N LEU A 623 -3.23 -18.50 -7.54
CA LEU A 623 -3.79 -17.59 -6.55
C LEU A 623 -5.15 -18.15 -6.10
N THR A 624 -5.25 -18.50 -4.82
CA THR A 624 -6.52 -18.85 -4.20
C THR A 624 -7.04 -17.67 -3.39
N LYS A 625 -8.36 -17.47 -3.46
CA LYS A 625 -9.07 -16.49 -2.66
C LYS A 625 -10.14 -17.21 -1.85
N THR A 626 -10.07 -17.08 -0.53
CA THR A 626 -11.04 -17.61 0.41
C THR A 626 -11.85 -16.46 0.98
N ASP A 627 -13.16 -16.48 0.80
CA ASP A 627 -14.05 -15.45 1.35
C ASP A 627 -14.42 -15.70 2.83
N ARG A 628 -15.13 -14.74 3.43
CA ARG A 628 -15.64 -14.81 4.81
C ARG A 628 -16.54 -16.02 5.12
N SER A 629 -17.12 -16.67 4.11
CA SER A 629 -17.96 -17.86 4.28
C SER A 629 -17.15 -19.16 4.28
N GLY A 630 -15.82 -19.06 4.09
CA GLY A 630 -14.94 -20.22 3.89
C GLY A 630 -14.99 -20.77 2.46
N GLY A 631 -15.73 -20.12 1.56
CA GLY A 631 -15.75 -20.44 0.14
C GLY A 631 -14.42 -20.09 -0.50
N ALA A 632 -13.67 -21.09 -0.95
CA ALA A 632 -12.44 -20.90 -1.71
C ALA A 632 -12.74 -20.94 -3.21
N GLN A 633 -12.31 -19.93 -3.94
CA GLN A 633 -12.17 -20.03 -5.39
C GLN A 633 -10.91 -20.85 -5.68
N LEU A 634 -11.13 -22.15 -5.93
CA LEU A 634 -10.09 -23.06 -6.38
C LEU A 634 -10.08 -23.13 -7.92
N PRO A 635 -8.90 -23.29 -8.55
CA PRO A 635 -8.82 -23.58 -9.97
C PRO A 635 -9.61 -24.85 -10.28
N ARG A 636 -10.38 -24.85 -11.36
CA ARG A 636 -11.21 -25.99 -11.78
C ARG A 636 -10.52 -26.83 -12.84
N THR A 637 -9.55 -26.26 -13.54
CA THR A 637 -8.78 -26.89 -14.63
C THR A 637 -7.32 -26.46 -14.59
N GLU A 638 -6.41 -27.23 -15.21
CA GLU A 638 -4.99 -26.86 -15.35
C GLU A 638 -4.78 -25.53 -16.09
N ARG A 639 -5.73 -25.14 -16.95
CA ARG A 639 -5.71 -23.86 -17.66
C ARG A 639 -5.97 -22.66 -16.76
N ASP A 640 -6.54 -22.88 -15.58
CA ASP A 640 -6.73 -21.83 -14.57
C ASP A 640 -5.42 -21.55 -13.80
N LEU A 641 -4.38 -22.35 -14.04
CA LEU A 641 -3.06 -22.21 -13.43
C LEU A 641 -2.15 -21.34 -14.31
N VAL A 642 -1.40 -20.43 -13.71
CA VAL A 642 -0.46 -19.57 -14.45
C VAL A 642 0.90 -20.25 -14.51
N GLN A 643 1.37 -20.59 -15.72
CA GLN A 643 2.75 -21.03 -15.94
C GLN A 643 3.67 -19.79 -15.99
N PRO A 644 4.83 -19.79 -15.31
CA PRO A 644 5.82 -18.74 -15.46
C PRO A 644 6.40 -18.77 -16.88
N PRO A 645 6.97 -17.65 -17.34
CA PRO A 645 7.84 -17.68 -18.53
C PRO A 645 8.94 -18.74 -18.30
N GLY A 646 9.17 -19.59 -19.30
CA GLY A 646 10.18 -20.64 -19.20
C GLY A 646 11.56 -20.03 -19.01
N ASP A 647 12.34 -20.53 -18.05
CA ASP A 647 13.77 -20.26 -18.03
C ASP A 647 14.36 -21.05 -19.22
N GLU A 648 14.73 -20.38 -20.33
CA GLU A 648 15.65 -20.97 -21.31
C GLU A 648 16.99 -21.23 -20.61
N THR A 649 17.49 -22.46 -20.77
CA THR A 649 18.67 -23.07 -20.15
C THR A 649 19.96 -22.26 -20.23
#